data_AF-A0A8T7MB82-F1
#
_entry.id   AF-A0A8T7MB82-F1
#
_cell.length_a   1.000
_cell.length_b   1.000
_cell.length_c   1.000
_cell.angle_alpha   90.00
_cell.angle_beta   90.00
_cell.angle_gamma   90.00
#
_symmetry.space_group_name_H-M   'P 1'
#
loop_
_entity.id
_entity.type
_entity.pdbx_description
1 polymer ?
#
loop_
_entity_poly.entity_id
_entity_poly.type
_entity_poly.pdbx_seq_one_letter_code
_entity_poly.pdbx_strand_id
1 'polypeptide(L)'
;MPKLKIDVSDYNLASSYAHQTWVGSAFAFVAPTSIEGTLQAGLANFYGLPTVALRRTLPLLPEAQALPGFQLQATNRPLKPIPVLLTDKEIYRAGEDNVRLLVVSPGWLFPDKVEGSTARLVVENNGSTYRTQAVKLNEGGLTLVELGKLPEGGYRIYWDNEELTDHQGNKAECHFSSVTYVLSPLQATLLAHQLRERQLSCRLKVERFNEPLSEQIQVELWSGTQRLGQQRLKPETPGIFNTTFKVKSAATERLELRVSYLDQLATVVIPGSRKAERDETLLSGLGREVKVSLMPGAGTREVRGLYLNDATLVKNTPVTLTDPAPDNRRARLRWQVAAQAARLLILDLRGAVVESKDLGEIAAGQEIEVEVAAPGGFLAVGGWLGDRAWEGWAVLLAPSTSKLEVKAPVTARPGQKIELNLSANSPASIYLLVRDSRLTGSGPQERLAASLKGGLEGASDWGNLGYLTQTLDNHPDWPKGFDRYRDSYGGAVVYSAMPVPMMPQTMPARPGGGLLKRMGPADMLSNVADAAGAVMKSGPMKMKRELESAIVEDLLLEPSEPEAAGPAPRKDFADVAYCAVIQTDAQGEATVAFQLPEAITSYSIEAFALSRDGAEWSTTRESLEVSQPLWAEFKLPAFVYPGDRSPATLEVGCKGEQFRLRLWCDGVAVPFTLSGANQTAPDTFTGHRAKITFEAYPGLWRAELEDLVTHEKDLTERTVEAIGQFKALARRFQLLLTGETLSLSVTGALQMRLLPSLDKPFNVLCDATTNYDHRCCEQTAAKLIAAVAALMAGGDQHKLRDVIVAGAEREKLMHLPGRGFMMYPPQESGGNTSPNDYWGKRAAEHLSSVALIGQPLFADGATSYDPTIVQALRQVVEMGLDAAKAYRIEMQPSKIENGRDAYRAVARQAASKSDALIYAQRTLKSFADNKTPAPGGAVLAREEQAYCAAALLTGGDQTNLGLAIEATNRLASSLDGEGRLYSTVDSVALISLMAALRVAGIGVGGKGSSLVRLDGQEMPLTQALEVAGAGQTSEITVLEGVALVELTSEISEDWNTFRAELPVAIQLARPGKLNLRPLRVGDTLELVVKLEQYEPGLLAQVCLPSALSRIEGGGEVKKFSVDFSGRTEVRLPLRATGHTLAGGEHWAILVRNMFKEEQAGNPGLQLIRVSAD
;
A
#
# COMPACT_ATOMS: atom_id res chain seq x y z
N MET A 1 30.21 -11.55 20.93
CA MET A 1 30.90 -10.56 21.80
C MET A 1 30.46 -9.18 21.36
N PRO A 2 30.01 -8.32 22.28
CA PRO A 2 29.63 -6.96 21.93
C PRO A 2 30.86 -6.10 21.64
N LYS A 3 30.64 -5.04 20.86
CA LYS A 3 31.67 -4.06 20.52
C LYS A 3 31.84 -3.05 21.64
N LEU A 4 33.09 -2.71 21.94
CA LEU A 4 33.46 -1.82 23.03
C LEU A 4 34.08 -0.52 22.50
N LYS A 5 33.78 0.60 23.16
CA LYS A 5 34.55 1.85 23.04
C LYS A 5 35.53 1.90 24.21
N ILE A 6 36.81 2.07 23.89
CA ILE A 6 37.91 2.07 24.85
C ILE A 6 38.75 3.33 24.61
N ASP A 7 38.48 4.39 25.39
CA ASP A 7 39.23 5.65 25.28
C ASP A 7 40.39 5.63 26.28
N VAL A 8 41.60 5.32 25.80
CA VAL A 8 42.81 5.24 26.63
C VAL A 8 43.43 6.62 26.83
N SER A 9 43.66 6.99 28.10
CA SER A 9 44.32 8.24 28.53
C SER A 9 45.76 8.04 29.03
N ASP A 10 46.08 6.88 29.61
CA ASP A 10 47.45 6.42 29.90
C ASP A 10 47.55 4.93 29.59
N TYR A 11 48.31 4.57 28.56
CA TYR A 11 48.42 3.20 28.07
C TYR A 11 49.18 2.25 29.01
N ASN A 12 50.17 2.76 29.76
CA ASN A 12 50.94 1.92 30.67
C ASN A 12 50.09 1.54 31.88
N LEU A 13 49.38 2.53 32.44
CA LEU A 13 48.41 2.31 33.51
C LEU A 13 47.22 1.45 33.03
N ALA A 14 46.70 1.74 31.84
CA ALA A 14 45.59 1.00 31.24
C ALA A 14 45.94 -0.47 30.97
N SER A 15 47.10 -0.77 30.39
CA SER A 15 47.54 -2.16 30.14
C SER A 15 47.68 -2.93 31.46
N SER A 16 48.22 -2.31 32.50
CA SER A 16 48.32 -2.94 33.82
C SER A 16 46.96 -3.28 34.45
N TYR A 17 45.93 -2.46 34.21
CA TYR A 17 44.57 -2.73 34.69
C TYR A 17 43.77 -3.65 33.76
N ALA A 18 44.04 -3.64 32.45
CA ALA A 18 43.37 -4.48 31.47
C ALA A 18 43.67 -5.97 31.67
N HIS A 19 44.92 -6.33 32.01
CA HIS A 19 45.31 -7.68 32.45
C HIS A 19 44.57 -8.16 33.72
N GLN A 20 43.96 -7.25 34.48
CA GLN A 20 43.23 -7.53 35.73
C GLN A 20 41.71 -7.30 35.59
N THR A 21 41.25 -7.01 34.37
CA THR A 21 39.85 -6.72 34.06
C THR A 21 39.34 -7.71 33.02
N TRP A 22 38.39 -8.56 33.41
CA TRP A 22 37.63 -9.40 32.47
C TRP A 22 36.41 -8.62 32.02
N VAL A 23 36.05 -8.69 30.74
CA VAL A 23 34.90 -7.93 30.21
C VAL A 23 33.89 -8.88 29.59
N GLY A 24 32.66 -8.77 30.07
CA GLY A 24 31.48 -9.44 29.54
C GLY A 24 30.70 -8.53 28.59
N SER A 25 29.39 -8.70 28.55
CA SER A 25 28.49 -7.91 27.72
C SER A 25 27.85 -6.74 28.47
N ALA A 26 27.40 -7.00 29.70
CA ALA A 26 26.79 -6.01 30.58
C ALA A 26 27.76 -5.51 31.65
N PHE A 27 28.81 -6.27 31.99
CA PHE A 27 29.71 -5.95 33.11
C PHE A 27 31.20 -6.05 32.78
N ALA A 28 32.00 -5.19 33.43
CA ALA A 28 33.43 -5.37 33.62
C ALA A 28 33.72 -5.89 35.03
N PHE A 29 34.63 -6.85 35.12
CA PHE A 29 34.97 -7.59 36.34
C PHE A 29 36.43 -7.33 36.69
N VAL A 30 36.66 -6.53 37.73
CA VAL A 30 38.00 -6.12 38.16
C VAL A 30 38.45 -6.96 39.35
N ALA A 31 39.61 -7.62 39.20
CA ALA A 31 40.23 -8.40 40.27
C ALA A 31 40.96 -7.52 41.30
N PRO A 32 41.36 -8.07 42.47
CA PRO A 32 42.18 -7.35 43.44
C PRO A 32 43.52 -6.94 42.82
N THR A 33 43.87 -5.66 42.91
CA THR A 33 45.13 -5.14 42.38
C THR A 33 46.31 -5.58 43.26
N SER A 34 47.21 -6.40 42.71
CA SER A 34 48.49 -6.78 43.34
C SER A 34 49.57 -5.70 43.17
N ILE A 35 49.18 -4.42 43.13
CA ILE A 35 50.08 -3.28 42.94
C ILE A 35 50.67 -2.92 44.31
N GLU A 36 51.89 -3.39 44.57
CA GLU A 36 52.61 -3.06 45.81
C GLU A 36 52.88 -1.55 45.96
N GLY A 37 53.00 -1.11 47.22
CA GLY A 37 53.83 0.03 47.64
C GLY A 37 53.61 1.38 46.95
N THR A 38 52.99 2.33 47.67
CA THR A 38 52.84 3.77 47.32
C THR A 38 52.01 4.10 46.07
N LEU A 39 52.14 3.39 44.94
CA LEU A 39 51.42 3.71 43.70
C LEU A 39 49.91 3.57 43.88
N GLN A 40 49.47 2.51 44.56
CA GLN A 40 48.07 2.24 44.88
C GLN A 40 47.45 3.34 45.78
N ALA A 41 48.24 3.94 46.68
CA ALA A 41 47.81 5.08 47.51
C ALA A 41 47.73 6.39 46.70
N GLY A 42 48.62 6.58 45.72
CA GLY A 42 48.51 7.65 44.74
C GLY A 42 47.22 7.54 43.91
N LEU A 43 46.95 6.36 43.35
CA LEU A 43 45.72 6.08 42.58
C LEU A 43 44.44 6.23 43.42
N ALA A 44 44.46 5.81 44.70
CA ALA A 44 43.35 6.03 45.63
C ALA A 44 43.03 7.52 45.81
N ASN A 45 44.05 8.36 46.02
CA ASN A 45 43.87 9.80 46.18
C ASN A 45 43.51 10.54 44.88
N PHE A 46 44.02 10.10 43.72
CA PHE A 46 43.80 10.81 42.44
C PHE A 46 42.50 10.40 41.73
N TYR A 47 42.02 9.16 41.93
CA TYR A 47 40.82 8.61 41.28
C TYR A 47 39.71 8.20 42.26
N GLY A 48 39.84 8.52 43.56
CA GLY A 48 38.83 8.23 44.59
C GLY A 48 38.63 6.74 44.88
N LEU A 49 39.60 5.89 44.55
CA LEU A 49 39.47 4.43 44.66
C LEU A 49 39.65 3.95 46.11
N PRO A 50 38.72 3.13 46.65
CA PRO A 50 38.90 2.50 47.96
C PRO A 50 40.22 1.73 48.09
N THR A 51 40.90 1.92 49.23
CA THR A 51 42.21 1.34 49.56
C THR A 51 42.21 -0.15 49.90
N VAL A 52 41.04 -0.81 49.95
CA VAL A 52 40.93 -2.25 50.13
C VAL A 52 40.86 -2.94 48.77
N ALA A 53 41.71 -3.95 48.57
CA ALA A 53 41.79 -4.74 47.34
C ALA A 53 40.62 -5.73 47.19
N LEU A 54 39.42 -5.19 47.02
CA LEU A 54 38.19 -5.95 46.80
C LEU A 54 37.92 -6.18 45.30
N ARG A 55 37.36 -7.36 45.00
CA ARG A 55 36.77 -7.67 43.69
C ARG A 55 35.60 -6.73 43.39
N ARG A 56 35.43 -6.36 42.11
CA ARG A 56 34.34 -5.47 41.68
C ARG A 56 33.69 -5.98 40.41
N THR A 57 32.39 -5.71 40.30
CA THR A 57 31.56 -5.96 39.11
C THR A 57 30.90 -4.62 38.76
N LEU A 58 31.32 -4.02 37.64
CA LEU A 58 30.97 -2.67 37.20
C LEU A 58 30.06 -2.74 35.96
N PRO A 59 28.98 -1.95 35.87
CA PRO A 59 28.05 -2.00 34.74
C PRO A 59 28.60 -1.23 33.54
N LEU A 60 28.49 -1.76 32.32
CA LEU A 60 28.96 -1.11 31.08
C LEU A 60 27.94 -0.15 30.46
N LEU A 61 26.78 0.00 31.10
CA LEU A 61 25.64 0.82 30.69
C LEU A 61 25.03 1.53 31.92
N PRO A 62 24.49 2.76 31.78
CA PRO A 62 24.45 3.54 30.54
C PRO A 62 25.76 4.34 30.32
N GLU A 63 26.48 4.64 31.39
CA GLU A 63 27.66 5.51 31.40
C GLU A 63 28.97 4.74 31.24
N ALA A 64 29.92 5.36 30.55
CA ALA A 64 31.27 4.83 30.39
C ALA A 64 31.98 4.69 31.75
N GLN A 65 32.49 3.50 32.05
CA GLN A 65 33.20 3.24 33.30
C GLN A 65 34.62 3.78 33.22
N ALA A 66 34.95 4.72 34.10
CA ALA A 66 36.30 5.23 34.26
C ALA A 66 37.15 4.24 35.06
N LEU A 67 38.21 3.73 34.44
CA LEU A 67 39.23 2.87 35.05
C LEU A 67 40.60 3.57 34.94
N PRO A 68 41.60 3.20 35.77
CA PRO A 68 42.90 3.86 35.72
C PRO A 68 43.54 3.71 34.32
N GLY A 69 43.74 4.85 33.67
CA GLY A 69 44.30 4.95 32.33
C GLY A 69 43.32 4.82 31.16
N PHE A 70 42.02 4.52 31.36
CA PHE A 70 41.05 4.39 30.27
C PHE A 70 39.57 4.51 30.67
N GLN A 71 38.71 4.86 29.72
CA GLN A 71 37.25 4.72 29.84
C GLN A 71 36.75 3.54 28.99
N LEU A 72 35.73 2.84 29.49
CA LEU A 72 35.17 1.63 28.89
C LEU A 72 33.64 1.73 28.77
N GLN A 73 33.09 1.54 27.55
CA GLN A 73 31.64 1.58 27.30
C GLN A 73 31.22 0.53 26.27
N ALA A 74 30.06 -0.11 26.45
CA ALA A 74 29.46 -0.97 25.42
C ALA A 74 28.75 -0.12 24.34
N THR A 75 29.03 -0.35 23.05
CA THR A 75 28.47 0.49 21.97
C THR A 75 27.13 0.02 21.42
N ASN A 76 26.76 -1.24 21.67
CA ASN A 76 25.58 -1.87 21.07
C ASN A 76 24.48 -2.04 22.12
N ARG A 77 23.24 -1.66 21.78
CA ARG A 77 22.03 -2.04 22.55
C ARG A 77 21.72 -3.52 22.28
N PRO A 78 21.30 -4.31 23.29
CA PRO A 78 20.93 -5.72 23.07
C PRO A 78 19.59 -5.90 22.34
N LEU A 79 18.70 -4.90 22.40
CA LEU A 79 17.34 -5.01 21.85
C LEU A 79 17.10 -3.97 20.75
N LYS A 80 16.49 -4.42 19.64
CA LYS A 80 16.07 -3.60 18.48
C LYS A 80 14.69 -4.00 17.92
N PRO A 81 13.61 -3.87 18.70
CA PRO A 81 12.26 -3.93 18.12
C PRO A 81 12.02 -2.73 17.20
N ILE A 82 11.16 -2.90 16.19
CA ILE A 82 10.86 -1.91 15.15
C ILE A 82 9.35 -1.58 15.08
N PRO A 83 8.95 -0.49 14.41
CA PRO A 83 7.54 -0.24 14.11
C PRO A 83 6.89 -1.39 13.33
N VAL A 84 5.57 -1.43 13.36
CA VAL A 84 4.76 -2.42 12.65
C VAL A 84 3.90 -1.71 11.60
N LEU A 85 3.94 -2.27 10.40
CA LEU A 85 3.07 -1.90 9.28
C LEU A 85 2.23 -3.14 8.87
N LEU A 86 0.94 -2.91 8.63
CA LEU A 86 -0.01 -3.87 8.08
C LEU A 86 -1.17 -3.15 7.38
N THR A 87 -1.83 -3.83 6.44
CA THR A 87 -2.99 -3.32 5.71
C THR A 87 -4.27 -4.04 6.11
N ASP A 88 -5.45 -3.45 5.86
CA ASP A 88 -6.74 -4.06 6.22
C ASP A 88 -7.05 -5.36 5.43
N LYS A 89 -6.44 -5.55 4.26
CA LYS A 89 -6.37 -6.81 3.51
C LYS A 89 -5.10 -6.90 2.66
N GLU A 90 -4.80 -8.09 2.13
CA GLU A 90 -3.62 -8.33 1.28
C GLU A 90 -3.90 -8.14 -0.24
N ILE A 91 -5.17 -7.96 -0.63
CA ILE A 91 -5.57 -7.76 -2.04
C ILE A 91 -6.75 -6.79 -2.16
N TYR A 92 -6.72 -5.91 -3.16
CA TYR A 92 -7.68 -4.82 -3.38
C TYR A 92 -8.12 -4.74 -4.84
N ARG A 93 -9.39 -4.43 -5.10
CA ARG A 93 -9.91 -4.23 -6.45
C ARG A 93 -9.36 -2.93 -7.02
N ALA A 94 -8.60 -3.05 -8.12
CA ALA A 94 -7.90 -1.94 -8.75
C ALA A 94 -8.86 -0.80 -9.12
N GLY A 95 -8.54 0.43 -8.70
CA GLY A 95 -9.39 1.61 -8.92
C GLY A 95 -10.71 1.66 -8.13
N GLU A 96 -11.05 0.61 -7.37
CA GLU A 96 -12.34 0.49 -6.66
C GLU A 96 -12.23 0.59 -5.15
N ASP A 97 -11.35 -0.18 -4.51
CA ASP A 97 -11.25 -0.25 -3.05
C ASP A 97 -10.32 0.83 -2.48
N ASN A 98 -10.71 1.43 -1.36
CA ASN A 98 -9.78 2.23 -0.56
C ASN A 98 -8.80 1.30 0.18
N VAL A 99 -7.51 1.45 -0.12
CA VAL A 99 -6.44 0.76 0.61
C VAL A 99 -6.20 1.46 1.95
N ARG A 100 -6.15 0.72 3.06
CA ARG A 100 -5.88 1.29 4.40
C ARG A 100 -4.68 0.63 5.06
N LEU A 101 -3.78 1.45 5.56
CA LEU A 101 -2.54 1.05 6.23
C LEU A 101 -2.63 1.41 7.71
N LEU A 102 -2.63 0.42 8.60
CA LEU A 102 -2.43 0.64 10.02
C LEU A 102 -0.92 0.71 10.31
N VAL A 103 -0.53 1.79 10.97
CA VAL A 103 0.82 1.97 11.54
C VAL A 103 0.72 1.78 13.04
N VAL A 104 1.56 0.90 13.58
CA VAL A 104 1.62 0.58 15.01
C VAL A 104 3.06 0.83 15.49
N SER A 105 3.24 1.84 16.33
CA SER A 105 4.54 2.28 16.83
C SER A 105 4.39 2.69 18.31
N PRO A 106 4.28 1.73 19.23
CA PRO A 106 3.95 1.97 20.64
C PRO A 106 4.88 2.97 21.33
N GLY A 107 4.38 3.69 22.33
CA GLY A 107 5.10 4.77 23.02
C GLY A 107 6.48 4.39 23.57
N TRP A 108 6.66 3.14 24.03
CA TRP A 108 7.95 2.61 24.50
C TRP A 108 9.01 2.45 23.40
N LEU A 109 8.68 2.51 22.11
CA LEU A 109 9.68 2.61 21.04
C LEU A 109 10.31 4.03 21.00
N PHE A 110 9.48 5.09 21.08
CA PHE A 110 9.92 6.48 20.86
C PHE A 110 9.37 7.49 21.89
N PRO A 111 9.69 7.35 23.19
CA PRO A 111 9.12 8.20 24.24
C PRO A 111 9.34 9.71 24.00
N ASP A 112 10.51 10.09 23.50
CA ASP A 112 10.88 11.50 23.25
C ASP A 112 10.16 12.12 22.03
N LYS A 113 9.27 11.36 21.35
CA LYS A 113 8.60 11.78 20.12
C LYS A 113 7.10 11.41 20.05
N VAL A 114 6.51 10.81 21.09
CA VAL A 114 5.14 10.25 21.01
C VAL A 114 4.11 11.29 20.56
N GLU A 115 4.10 12.47 21.18
CA GLU A 115 3.19 13.55 20.79
C GLU A 115 3.65 14.22 19.49
N GLY A 116 3.03 13.83 18.36
CA GLY A 116 3.25 14.45 17.05
C GLY A 116 4.38 13.87 16.20
N SER A 117 4.94 12.70 16.56
CA SER A 117 5.90 11.95 15.73
C SER A 117 5.38 11.75 14.31
N THR A 118 6.24 12.03 13.32
CA THR A 118 5.94 11.81 11.90
C THR A 118 6.66 10.56 11.38
N ALA A 119 5.89 9.51 11.13
CA ALA A 119 6.34 8.35 10.38
C ALA A 119 6.49 8.73 8.89
N ARG A 120 7.71 8.67 8.35
CA ARG A 120 7.98 8.85 6.92
C ARG A 120 7.77 7.48 6.26
N LEU A 121 6.68 7.31 5.53
CA LEU A 121 6.31 6.04 4.90
C LEU A 121 6.50 6.12 3.40
N VAL A 122 7.38 5.28 2.87
CA VAL A 122 7.57 5.11 1.43
C VAL A 122 6.63 4.02 0.96
N VAL A 123 5.76 4.35 -0.01
CA VAL A 123 4.94 3.38 -0.73
C VAL A 123 5.61 3.14 -2.08
N GLU A 124 5.91 1.88 -2.40
CA GLU A 124 6.37 1.41 -3.70
C GLU A 124 5.24 0.64 -4.40
N ASN A 125 5.22 0.67 -5.74
CA ASN A 125 4.47 -0.26 -6.59
C ASN A 125 5.45 -0.80 -7.64
N ASN A 126 5.48 -2.13 -7.80
CA ASN A 126 6.34 -2.88 -8.71
C ASN A 126 7.83 -2.50 -8.58
N GLY A 127 8.31 -2.36 -7.34
CA GLY A 127 9.71 -2.03 -7.01
C GLY A 127 10.10 -0.55 -7.18
N SER A 128 9.17 0.32 -7.59
CA SER A 128 9.40 1.76 -7.75
C SER A 128 8.61 2.56 -6.71
N THR A 129 9.23 3.55 -6.07
CA THR A 129 8.51 4.53 -5.24
C THR A 129 7.32 5.12 -5.98
N TYR A 130 6.15 5.04 -5.36
CA TYR A 130 4.86 5.58 -5.78
C TYR A 130 4.52 6.87 -5.01
N ARG A 131 4.85 6.93 -3.71
CA ARG A 131 4.79 8.15 -2.89
C ARG A 131 5.67 8.08 -1.64
N THR A 132 5.84 9.22 -0.96
CA THR A 132 6.44 9.29 0.38
C THR A 132 5.67 10.26 1.27
N GLN A 133 4.81 9.70 2.11
CA GLN A 133 3.88 10.42 2.98
C GLN A 133 4.43 10.54 4.41
N ALA A 134 4.20 11.68 5.06
CA ALA A 134 4.52 11.89 6.47
C ALA A 134 3.24 11.74 7.29
N VAL A 135 3.21 10.79 8.23
CA VAL A 135 2.01 10.38 8.96
C VAL A 135 2.19 10.61 10.45
N LYS A 136 1.24 11.31 11.08
CA LYS A 136 1.27 11.51 12.53
C LYS A 136 0.68 10.33 13.29
N LEU A 137 1.38 9.89 14.34
CA LEU A 137 0.85 8.95 15.33
C LEU A 137 -0.11 9.66 16.32
N ASN A 138 -1.02 8.90 16.92
CA ASN A 138 -1.76 9.33 18.11
C ASN A 138 -0.95 9.05 19.39
N GLU A 139 -1.47 9.44 20.56
CA GLU A 139 -0.79 9.27 21.85
C GLU A 139 -0.41 7.82 22.19
N GLY A 140 -1.21 6.83 21.80
CA GLY A 140 -0.89 5.40 22.01
C GLY A 140 0.12 4.83 21.01
N GLY A 141 0.45 5.59 19.96
CA GLY A 141 1.32 5.13 18.87
C GLY A 141 0.58 4.43 17.71
N LEU A 142 -0.74 4.61 17.58
CA LEU A 142 -1.52 4.14 16.42
C LEU A 142 -1.82 5.27 15.43
N THR A 143 -1.94 4.92 14.15
CA THR A 143 -2.59 5.77 13.14
C THR A 143 -3.03 4.93 11.94
N LEU A 144 -4.16 5.27 11.35
CA LEU A 144 -4.71 4.61 10.16
C LEU A 144 -4.60 5.56 8.97
N VAL A 145 -3.95 5.10 7.91
CA VAL A 145 -3.66 5.91 6.73
C VAL A 145 -4.47 5.38 5.55
N GLU A 146 -5.46 6.14 5.11
CA GLU A 146 -6.15 5.85 3.86
C GLU A 146 -5.24 6.22 2.69
N LEU A 147 -4.82 5.21 1.95
CA LEU A 147 -4.03 5.35 0.74
C LEU A 147 -4.93 5.64 -0.48
N GLY A 148 -6.25 5.52 -0.32
CA GLY A 148 -7.25 5.74 -1.37
C GLY A 148 -7.31 4.59 -2.36
N LYS A 149 -7.97 4.82 -3.50
CA LYS A 149 -8.12 3.85 -4.59
C LYS A 149 -6.84 3.82 -5.41
N LEU A 150 -6.17 2.67 -5.43
CA LEU A 150 -4.87 2.51 -6.11
C LEU A 150 -5.03 1.80 -7.47
N PRO A 151 -4.20 2.13 -8.47
CA PRO A 151 -4.16 1.42 -9.75
C PRO A 151 -3.47 0.05 -9.63
N GLU A 152 -3.46 -0.73 -10.71
CA GLU A 152 -2.98 -2.12 -10.70
C GLU A 152 -1.50 -2.24 -10.26
N GLY A 153 -1.16 -3.33 -9.56
CA GLY A 153 0.23 -3.68 -9.27
C GLY A 153 0.47 -4.33 -7.91
N GLY A 154 1.69 -4.79 -7.69
CA GLY A 154 2.17 -5.28 -6.40
C GLY A 154 2.79 -4.14 -5.59
N TYR A 155 2.26 -3.88 -4.41
CA TYR A 155 2.67 -2.78 -3.54
C TYR A 155 3.51 -3.26 -2.37
N ARG A 156 4.50 -2.44 -2.00
CA ARG A 156 5.33 -2.58 -0.81
C ARG A 156 5.34 -1.25 -0.07
N ILE A 157 5.26 -1.27 1.26
CA ILE A 157 5.33 -0.07 2.09
C ILE A 157 6.36 -0.29 3.18
N TYR A 158 7.27 0.66 3.37
CA TYR A 158 8.21 0.63 4.49
C TYR A 158 8.36 1.98 5.19
N TRP A 159 8.80 1.91 6.44
CA TRP A 159 9.21 3.09 7.22
C TRP A 159 10.61 3.53 6.80
N ASP A 160 10.73 4.78 6.38
CA ASP A 160 11.97 5.36 5.88
C ASP A 160 12.76 6.06 6.99
N ASN A 161 13.43 5.26 7.81
CA ASN A 161 14.45 5.70 8.77
C ASN A 161 15.52 4.61 8.92
N GLU A 162 16.79 4.95 8.70
CA GLU A 162 17.93 4.03 8.80
C GLU A 162 18.26 3.63 10.25
N GLU A 163 17.81 4.39 11.25
CA GLU A 163 17.91 4.02 12.66
C GLU A 163 16.92 2.91 13.06
N LEU A 164 15.86 2.69 12.27
CA LEU A 164 14.72 1.81 12.60
C LEU A 164 14.75 0.49 11.82
N THR A 165 15.92 -0.15 11.86
CA THR A 165 16.07 -1.54 11.42
C THR A 165 16.05 -2.51 12.59
N ASP A 166 15.67 -3.76 12.32
CA ASP A 166 15.90 -4.87 13.24
C ASP A 166 17.42 -5.16 13.44
N HIS A 167 17.74 -6.25 14.13
CA HIS A 167 19.12 -6.69 14.35
C HIS A 167 19.86 -7.13 13.07
N GLN A 168 19.14 -7.41 11.97
CA GLN A 168 19.69 -7.88 10.68
C GLN A 168 19.83 -6.75 9.66
N GLY A 169 19.16 -5.60 9.87
CA GLY A 169 19.15 -4.46 8.95
C GLY A 169 17.85 -4.29 8.16
N ASN A 170 16.80 -5.08 8.44
CA ASN A 170 15.53 -4.98 7.74
C ASN A 170 14.71 -3.77 8.26
N LYS A 171 14.13 -2.98 7.35
CA LYS A 171 13.16 -1.91 7.68
C LYS A 171 11.80 -2.51 8.07
N ALA A 172 11.03 -1.77 8.87
CA ALA A 172 9.61 -2.09 9.11
C ALA A 172 8.81 -1.98 7.81
N GLU A 173 8.21 -3.09 7.33
CA GLU A 173 7.53 -3.15 6.02
C GLU A 173 6.28 -4.05 5.96
N CYS A 174 5.40 -3.80 4.98
CA CYS A 174 4.28 -4.65 4.58
C CYS A 174 4.08 -4.68 3.05
N HIS A 175 3.28 -5.62 2.56
CA HIS A 175 3.03 -5.85 1.12
C HIS A 175 1.55 -6.19 0.87
N PHE A 176 1.02 -5.80 -0.30
CA PHE A 176 -0.32 -6.15 -0.79
C PHE A 176 -0.38 -6.03 -2.33
N SER A 177 -1.44 -6.50 -2.96
CA SER A 177 -1.68 -6.32 -4.42
C SER A 177 -2.95 -5.51 -4.69
N SER A 178 -2.98 -4.77 -5.80
CA SER A 178 -4.20 -4.17 -6.35
C SER A 178 -4.44 -4.71 -7.76
N VAL A 179 -5.57 -5.39 -7.99
CA VAL A 179 -5.86 -6.20 -9.19
C VAL A 179 -7.37 -6.48 -9.30
N THR A 180 -7.90 -6.79 -10.48
CA THR A 180 -9.28 -7.29 -10.63
C THR A 180 -9.38 -8.76 -10.19
N TYR A 181 -10.11 -9.04 -9.10
CA TYR A 181 -10.36 -10.39 -8.60
C TYR A 181 -11.83 -10.66 -8.26
N VAL A 182 -12.16 -11.93 -8.12
CA VAL A 182 -13.43 -12.42 -7.53
C VAL A 182 -13.13 -13.24 -6.28
N LEU A 183 -13.97 -13.13 -5.23
CA LEU A 183 -13.92 -13.98 -4.05
C LEU A 183 -14.73 -15.26 -4.26
N SER A 184 -14.11 -16.40 -3.97
CA SER A 184 -14.75 -17.72 -4.00
C SER A 184 -15.94 -17.82 -3.01
N PRO A 185 -17.01 -18.59 -3.31
CA PRO A 185 -18.05 -18.90 -2.33
C PRO A 185 -17.63 -19.90 -1.24
N LEU A 186 -16.51 -20.60 -1.43
CA LEU A 186 -15.90 -21.48 -0.44
C LEU A 186 -15.08 -20.63 0.54
N GLN A 187 -15.40 -20.74 1.83
CA GLN A 187 -14.68 -20.11 2.92
C GLN A 187 -13.88 -21.17 3.68
N ALA A 188 -12.68 -20.82 4.16
CA ALA A 188 -11.91 -21.69 5.03
C ALA A 188 -11.16 -20.87 6.09
N THR A 189 -11.35 -21.23 7.36
CA THR A 189 -10.87 -20.46 8.52
C THR A 189 -10.01 -21.35 9.40
N LEU A 190 -8.84 -20.87 9.81
CA LEU A 190 -7.95 -21.58 10.72
C LEU A 190 -8.49 -21.48 12.15
N LEU A 191 -8.99 -22.59 12.70
CA LEU A 191 -9.48 -22.67 14.09
C LEU A 191 -8.34 -22.94 15.07
N ALA A 192 -7.36 -23.74 14.66
CA ALA A 192 -6.16 -24.02 15.43
C ALA A 192 -5.02 -24.46 14.52
N HIS A 193 -3.78 -24.21 14.93
CA HIS A 193 -2.59 -24.81 14.34
C HIS A 193 -1.55 -25.11 15.42
N GLN A 194 -0.58 -25.98 15.11
CA GLN A 194 0.54 -26.31 15.99
C GLN A 194 1.69 -26.89 15.16
N LEU A 195 2.94 -26.56 15.47
CA LEU A 195 4.10 -27.30 14.98
C LEU A 195 4.72 -28.13 16.09
N ARG A 196 4.93 -29.42 15.82
CA ARG A 196 5.81 -30.28 16.61
C ARG A 196 6.97 -30.76 15.74
N GLU A 197 8.18 -30.32 16.06
CA GLU A 197 9.43 -30.60 15.34
C GLU A 197 9.42 -30.13 13.88
N ARG A 198 8.75 -30.88 12.99
CA ARG A 198 8.50 -30.57 11.57
C ARG A 198 7.12 -31.04 11.08
N GLN A 199 6.25 -31.49 11.99
CA GLN A 199 4.85 -31.78 11.71
C GLN A 199 4.00 -30.58 12.09
N LEU A 200 3.36 -29.99 11.08
CA LEU A 200 2.40 -28.90 11.21
C LEU A 200 1.01 -29.51 11.19
N SER A 201 0.30 -29.45 12.32
CA SER A 201 -1.10 -29.87 12.44
C SER A 201 -2.01 -28.65 12.40
N CYS A 202 -3.14 -28.74 11.69
CA CYS A 202 -4.11 -27.66 11.53
C CYS A 202 -5.55 -28.18 11.63
N ARG A 203 -6.41 -27.39 12.28
CA ARG A 203 -7.86 -27.57 12.33
C ARG A 203 -8.54 -26.42 11.58
N LEU A 204 -9.39 -26.76 10.63
CA LEU A 204 -10.06 -25.83 9.72
C LEU A 204 -11.58 -25.87 9.95
N LYS A 205 -12.21 -24.70 9.94
CA LYS A 205 -13.62 -24.54 9.57
C LYS A 205 -13.66 -24.38 8.06
N VAL A 206 -14.54 -25.08 7.36
CA VAL A 206 -14.74 -24.96 5.89
C VAL A 206 -16.23 -24.87 5.61
N GLU A 207 -16.64 -23.79 4.95
CA GLU A 207 -18.03 -23.41 4.77
C GLU A 207 -18.28 -22.97 3.33
N ARG A 208 -19.54 -23.05 2.89
CA ARG A 208 -19.95 -22.67 1.54
C ARG A 208 -21.26 -21.90 1.65
N PHE A 209 -21.25 -20.61 1.29
CA PHE A 209 -22.39 -19.70 1.53
C PHE A 209 -22.89 -19.74 2.99
N ASN A 210 -21.98 -19.59 3.95
CA ASN A 210 -22.20 -19.66 5.41
C ASN A 210 -22.70 -21.02 5.95
N GLU A 211 -22.77 -22.09 5.14
CA GLU A 211 -23.15 -23.44 5.62
C GLU A 211 -21.94 -24.38 5.81
N PRO A 212 -21.87 -25.18 6.91
CA PRO A 212 -20.79 -26.15 7.17
C PRO A 212 -20.69 -27.28 6.13
N LEU A 213 -19.55 -27.36 5.44
CA LEU A 213 -19.32 -28.35 4.36
C LEU A 213 -19.19 -29.78 4.92
N SER A 214 -19.94 -30.74 4.37
CA SER A 214 -20.01 -32.13 4.85
C SER A 214 -19.29 -33.13 3.93
N GLU A 215 -18.81 -32.68 2.78
CA GLU A 215 -18.21 -33.48 1.72
C GLU A 215 -16.68 -33.63 1.86
N GLN A 216 -16.06 -34.47 1.02
CA GLN A 216 -14.60 -34.64 1.03
C GLN A 216 -13.91 -33.46 0.32
N ILE A 217 -13.00 -32.80 1.03
CA ILE A 217 -12.17 -31.71 0.49
C ILE A 217 -10.78 -32.21 0.09
N GLN A 218 -10.10 -31.44 -0.75
CA GLN A 218 -8.65 -31.54 -0.94
C GLN A 218 -7.96 -30.35 -0.27
N VAL A 219 -6.84 -30.59 0.40
CA VAL A 219 -6.04 -29.55 1.08
C VAL A 219 -4.58 -29.71 0.69
N GLU A 220 -3.92 -28.59 0.44
CA GLU A 220 -2.50 -28.52 0.07
C GLU A 220 -1.74 -27.56 0.97
N LEU A 221 -0.55 -27.94 1.41
CA LEU A 221 0.38 -27.01 2.06
C LEU A 221 1.29 -26.37 1.01
N TRP A 222 1.40 -25.04 1.07
CA TRP A 222 2.23 -24.21 0.19
C TRP A 222 3.21 -23.36 1.00
N SER A 223 4.30 -22.93 0.35
CA SER A 223 5.23 -21.90 0.81
C SER A 223 5.62 -21.08 -0.42
N GLY A 224 5.09 -19.86 -0.53
CA GLY A 224 5.16 -19.07 -1.76
C GLY A 224 4.61 -19.83 -2.98
N THR A 225 5.41 -19.92 -4.03
CA THR A 225 5.09 -20.67 -5.26
C THR A 225 5.35 -22.18 -5.17
N GLN A 226 5.86 -22.71 -4.06
CA GLN A 226 6.16 -24.14 -3.90
C GLN A 226 5.08 -24.89 -3.10
N ARG A 227 4.45 -25.88 -3.73
CA ARG A 227 3.61 -26.86 -3.02
C ARG A 227 4.46 -27.84 -2.22
N LEU A 228 4.28 -27.86 -0.91
CA LEU A 228 5.00 -28.74 0.02
C LEU A 228 4.33 -30.11 0.18
N GLY A 229 3.00 -30.19 0.10
CA GLY A 229 2.22 -31.43 0.22
C GLY A 229 0.75 -31.29 -0.21
N GLN A 230 0.05 -32.41 -0.33
CA GLN A 230 -1.37 -32.52 -0.73
C GLN A 230 -2.02 -33.69 0.03
N GLN A 231 -3.27 -33.52 0.48
CA GLN A 231 -4.11 -34.55 1.13
C GLN A 231 -5.57 -34.42 0.67
N ARG A 232 -6.37 -35.48 0.81
CA ARG A 232 -7.84 -35.42 0.72
C ARG A 232 -8.42 -35.78 2.08
N LEU A 233 -9.31 -34.94 2.61
CA LEU A 233 -9.81 -34.99 3.98
C LEU A 233 -11.32 -35.17 4.00
N LYS A 234 -11.83 -36.05 4.85
CA LYS A 234 -13.23 -36.07 5.25
C LYS A 234 -13.42 -35.18 6.48
N PRO A 235 -14.62 -34.61 6.72
CA PRO A 235 -14.88 -33.88 7.94
C PRO A 235 -14.86 -34.80 9.17
N GLU A 236 -14.49 -34.23 10.31
CA GLU A 236 -14.65 -34.79 11.66
C GLU A 236 -16.12 -34.66 12.11
N THR A 237 -16.66 -33.46 11.91
CA THR A 237 -18.07 -33.08 11.98
C THR A 237 -18.35 -32.10 10.83
N PRO A 238 -19.60 -31.84 10.41
CA PRO A 238 -19.90 -30.86 9.36
C PRO A 238 -19.11 -29.54 9.53
N GLY A 239 -18.42 -29.14 8.46
CA GLY A 239 -17.53 -27.99 8.38
C GLY A 239 -16.17 -28.11 9.07
N ILE A 240 -15.89 -29.15 9.86
CA ILE A 240 -14.65 -29.25 10.66
C ILE A 240 -13.70 -30.29 10.07
N PHE A 241 -12.48 -29.86 9.72
CA PHE A 241 -11.47 -30.72 9.08
C PHE A 241 -10.13 -30.62 9.80
N ASN A 242 -9.47 -31.76 10.01
CA ASN A 242 -8.13 -31.84 10.62
C ASN A 242 -7.11 -32.34 9.60
N THR A 243 -5.90 -31.79 9.61
CA THR A 243 -4.79 -32.21 8.73
C THR A 243 -3.43 -32.08 9.41
N THR A 244 -2.45 -32.86 8.96
CA THR A 244 -1.06 -32.75 9.40
C THR A 244 -0.11 -32.87 8.21
N PHE A 245 0.77 -31.89 8.01
CA PHE A 245 1.77 -31.84 6.95
C PHE A 245 3.20 -31.83 7.50
N LYS A 246 4.17 -32.32 6.70
CA LYS A 246 5.60 -32.25 7.04
C LYS A 246 6.25 -31.02 6.41
N VAL A 247 6.63 -30.05 7.24
CA VAL A 247 7.34 -28.83 6.82
C VAL A 247 8.79 -29.17 6.48
N LYS A 248 9.28 -28.64 5.35
CA LYS A 248 10.68 -28.79 4.90
C LYS A 248 11.50 -27.59 5.36
N SER A 249 12.74 -27.80 5.79
CA SER A 249 13.64 -26.73 6.27
C SER A 249 14.05 -25.70 5.21
N ALA A 250 13.77 -25.97 3.93
CA ALA A 250 13.99 -25.05 2.81
C ALA A 250 12.80 -24.10 2.54
N ALA A 251 11.67 -24.28 3.23
CA ALA A 251 10.51 -23.39 3.10
C ALA A 251 10.77 -22.07 3.84
N THR A 252 11.28 -21.05 3.16
CA THR A 252 11.51 -19.71 3.72
C THR A 252 10.21 -18.96 3.96
N GLU A 253 9.34 -18.98 2.95
CA GLU A 253 8.11 -18.18 2.90
C GLU A 253 7.05 -18.63 3.90
N ARG A 254 6.11 -17.70 4.15
CA ARG A 254 4.86 -17.94 4.87
C ARG A 254 4.17 -19.19 4.36
N LEU A 255 3.61 -19.97 5.27
CA LEU A 255 2.87 -21.19 4.95
C LEU A 255 1.39 -20.88 4.72
N GLU A 256 0.83 -21.50 3.68
CA GLU A 256 -0.56 -21.34 3.28
C GLU A 256 -1.20 -22.72 3.06
N LEU A 257 -2.41 -22.92 3.57
CA LEU A 257 -3.25 -24.06 3.23
C LEU A 257 -4.21 -23.66 2.11
N ARG A 258 -4.13 -24.33 0.97
CA ARG A 258 -5.07 -24.13 -0.13
C ARG A 258 -6.08 -25.26 -0.11
N VAL A 259 -7.32 -24.93 0.25
CA VAL A 259 -8.46 -25.84 0.32
C VAL A 259 -9.21 -25.76 -1.00
N SER A 260 -9.47 -26.91 -1.62
CA SER A 260 -10.24 -27.01 -2.87
C SER A 260 -11.38 -28.01 -2.72
N TYR A 261 -12.58 -27.58 -3.10
CA TYR A 261 -13.78 -28.41 -3.19
C TYR A 261 -14.45 -28.16 -4.54
N LEU A 262 -14.65 -29.22 -5.34
CA LEU A 262 -15.09 -29.13 -6.73
C LEU A 262 -14.27 -28.06 -7.50
N ASP A 263 -14.95 -27.04 -8.01
CA ASP A 263 -14.44 -25.90 -8.77
C ASP A 263 -14.33 -24.61 -7.91
N GLN A 264 -14.13 -24.76 -6.60
CA GLN A 264 -13.99 -23.67 -5.64
C GLN A 264 -12.68 -23.81 -4.85
N LEU A 265 -11.99 -22.69 -4.64
CA LEU A 265 -10.76 -22.59 -3.86
C LEU A 265 -10.96 -21.68 -2.64
N ALA A 266 -10.28 -21.97 -1.53
CA ALA A 266 -10.07 -21.05 -0.42
C ALA A 266 -8.60 -21.12 -0.01
N THR A 267 -8.02 -19.99 0.42
CA THR A 267 -6.62 -19.92 0.88
C THR A 267 -6.58 -19.46 2.33
N VAL A 268 -5.95 -20.26 3.18
CA VAL A 268 -5.84 -20.02 4.61
C VAL A 268 -4.37 -19.76 4.95
N VAL A 269 -4.07 -18.52 5.35
CA VAL A 269 -2.74 -18.17 5.85
C VAL A 269 -2.54 -18.79 7.23
N ILE A 270 -1.33 -19.30 7.50
CA ILE A 270 -0.94 -19.74 8.84
C ILE A 270 -0.16 -18.58 9.51
N PRO A 271 -0.60 -18.07 10.67
CA PRO A 271 0.16 -17.08 11.45
C PRO A 271 1.55 -17.57 11.87
N GLY A 272 2.47 -16.64 12.11
CA GLY A 272 3.81 -16.94 12.63
C GLY A 272 4.64 -17.94 11.79
N SER A 273 4.32 -18.09 10.50
CA SER A 273 4.74 -19.22 9.69
C SER A 273 5.84 -18.94 8.66
N ARG A 274 6.44 -17.75 8.60
CA ARG A 274 7.70 -17.52 7.86
C ARG A 274 8.87 -18.13 8.61
N LYS A 275 9.99 -18.47 7.95
CA LYS A 275 11.11 -19.16 8.64
C LYS A 275 11.58 -18.47 9.92
N ALA A 276 11.88 -17.17 9.88
CA ALA A 276 12.31 -16.41 11.07
C ALA A 276 11.24 -16.32 12.18
N GLU A 277 9.96 -16.48 11.84
CA GLU A 277 8.85 -16.47 12.79
C GLU A 277 8.72 -17.82 13.51
N ARG A 278 8.95 -18.93 12.78
CA ARG A 278 8.84 -20.31 13.26
C ARG A 278 10.07 -20.80 14.03
N ASP A 279 11.27 -20.39 13.63
CA ASP A 279 12.53 -20.88 14.21
C ASP A 279 12.70 -20.33 15.65
N GLU A 280 13.14 -21.16 16.60
CA GLU A 280 13.19 -20.82 18.03
C GLU A 280 14.31 -19.83 18.39
N THR A 281 13.96 -18.73 19.07
CA THR A 281 14.91 -17.79 19.69
C THR A 281 15.19 -18.18 21.15
N LEU A 282 16.43 -18.06 21.63
CA LEU A 282 16.75 -18.21 23.06
C LEU A 282 16.32 -16.98 23.85
N LEU A 283 15.55 -17.17 24.91
CA LEU A 283 14.98 -16.12 25.77
C LEU A 283 15.62 -16.11 27.16
N SER A 284 15.99 -17.27 27.71
CA SER A 284 16.81 -17.40 28.93
C SER A 284 17.63 -18.68 28.89
N GLY A 285 18.83 -18.65 29.45
CA GLY A 285 19.66 -19.84 29.73
C GLY A 285 19.97 -20.06 31.22
N LEU A 286 19.32 -19.32 32.12
CA LEU A 286 19.59 -19.32 33.56
C LEU A 286 18.95 -20.55 34.25
N GLY A 287 19.56 -21.72 34.10
CA GLY A 287 19.18 -22.99 34.73
C GLY A 287 18.21 -23.84 33.93
N ARG A 288 17.44 -23.22 33.03
CA ARG A 288 16.59 -23.87 32.02
C ARG A 288 16.74 -23.08 30.72
N GLU A 289 16.76 -23.73 29.56
CA GLU A 289 16.62 -22.97 28.31
C GLU A 289 15.14 -22.67 28.11
N VAL A 290 14.77 -21.39 28.14
CA VAL A 290 13.44 -20.96 27.70
C VAL A 290 13.60 -20.38 26.31
N LYS A 291 12.80 -20.87 25.37
CA LYS A 291 12.85 -20.48 23.95
C LYS A 291 11.51 -19.92 23.50
N VAL A 292 11.49 -19.22 22.37
CA VAL A 292 10.30 -18.53 21.89
C VAL A 292 10.14 -18.59 20.36
N SER A 293 8.90 -18.82 19.91
CA SER A 293 8.46 -18.83 18.50
C SER A 293 7.17 -18.03 18.33
N LEU A 294 6.82 -17.65 17.09
CA LEU A 294 5.48 -17.09 16.77
C LEU A 294 4.44 -18.15 16.39
N MET A 295 4.88 -19.39 16.24
CA MET A 295 4.00 -20.52 15.95
C MET A 295 3.88 -21.40 17.19
N PRO A 296 2.66 -21.81 17.60
CA PRO A 296 2.43 -22.61 18.79
C PRO A 296 3.09 -23.99 18.69
N GLY A 297 3.73 -24.40 19.79
CA GLY A 297 4.41 -25.67 19.93
C GLY A 297 3.66 -26.67 20.82
N ALA A 298 4.25 -27.84 21.04
CA ALA A 298 3.71 -28.84 21.95
C ALA A 298 3.97 -28.44 23.42
N GLY A 299 2.92 -27.95 24.10
CA GLY A 299 3.01 -27.55 25.51
C GLY A 299 3.50 -26.11 25.77
N THR A 300 3.55 -25.27 24.73
CA THR A 300 4.00 -23.86 24.86
C THR A 300 2.95 -22.95 25.49
N ARG A 301 3.35 -22.04 26.38
CA ARG A 301 2.49 -20.96 26.92
C ARG A 301 2.55 -19.73 26.00
N GLU A 302 1.40 -19.14 25.67
CA GLU A 302 1.37 -17.86 24.94
C GLU A 302 1.56 -16.67 25.90
N VAL A 303 2.41 -15.72 25.51
CA VAL A 303 2.59 -14.42 26.18
C VAL A 303 2.70 -13.35 25.11
N ARG A 304 1.72 -12.44 24.99
CA ARG A 304 1.67 -11.35 24.00
C ARG A 304 1.83 -11.81 22.53
N GLY A 305 1.26 -12.96 22.14
CA GLY A 305 1.42 -13.54 20.79
C GLY A 305 2.74 -14.28 20.56
N LEU A 306 3.59 -14.42 21.58
CA LEU A 306 4.81 -15.23 21.56
C LEU A 306 4.55 -16.56 22.28
N TYR A 307 4.98 -17.69 21.70
CA TYR A 307 4.84 -19.02 22.28
C TYR A 307 6.14 -19.46 22.94
N LEU A 308 6.13 -19.58 24.27
CA LEU A 308 7.31 -19.93 25.07
C LEU A 308 7.41 -21.45 25.23
N ASN A 309 8.57 -22.01 24.91
CA ASN A 309 8.92 -23.43 25.02
C ASN A 309 9.93 -23.65 26.16
N ASP A 310 9.64 -24.62 27.02
CA ASP A 310 10.25 -24.79 28.35
C ASP A 310 11.32 -25.91 28.33
N ALA A 311 12.38 -25.68 27.55
CA ALA A 311 13.23 -26.71 26.98
C ALA A 311 14.52 -27.01 27.78
N THR A 312 14.54 -28.14 28.49
CA THR A 312 15.76 -28.74 29.10
C THR A 312 16.33 -28.01 30.33
N LEU A 313 16.85 -28.80 31.27
CA LEU A 313 17.59 -28.31 32.45
C LEU A 313 19.07 -28.05 32.09
N VAL A 314 19.51 -26.80 32.22
CA VAL A 314 20.91 -26.40 32.06
C VAL A 314 21.65 -26.69 33.36
N LYS A 315 22.40 -27.79 33.40
CA LYS A 315 23.15 -28.19 34.60
C LYS A 315 24.28 -27.18 34.91
N ASN A 316 24.49 -26.95 36.20
CA ASN A 316 25.62 -26.20 36.76
C ASN A 316 25.67 -24.69 36.44
N THR A 317 24.53 -24.04 36.17
CA THR A 317 24.46 -22.56 36.14
C THR A 317 24.54 -21.99 37.57
N PRO A 318 25.43 -21.01 37.85
CA PRO A 318 25.54 -20.39 39.17
C PRO A 318 24.31 -19.60 39.63
N VAL A 319 23.51 -19.09 38.70
CA VAL A 319 22.24 -18.42 38.96
C VAL A 319 21.16 -19.09 38.13
N THR A 320 19.98 -19.27 38.71
CA THR A 320 18.80 -19.86 38.06
C THR A 320 17.61 -18.90 38.12
N LEU A 321 16.91 -18.73 37.00
CA LEU A 321 15.68 -17.95 36.89
C LEU A 321 14.47 -18.90 36.89
N THR A 322 13.48 -18.66 37.75
CA THR A 322 12.32 -19.56 37.89
C THR A 322 11.40 -19.55 36.65
N ASP A 323 11.06 -18.34 36.17
CA ASP A 323 10.24 -18.08 34.99
C ASP A 323 10.64 -16.71 34.44
N PRO A 324 10.99 -16.55 33.14
CA PRO A 324 11.24 -15.26 32.52
C PRO A 324 9.96 -14.51 32.10
N ALA A 325 8.79 -15.16 32.10
CA ALA A 325 7.50 -14.52 31.80
C ALA A 325 6.45 -14.76 32.92
N PRO A 326 6.74 -14.35 34.18
CA PRO A 326 5.91 -14.68 35.32
C PRO A 326 4.56 -13.95 35.30
N ASP A 327 3.47 -14.69 35.52
CA ASP A 327 2.09 -14.20 35.46
C ASP A 327 1.80 -13.02 36.44
N ASN A 328 2.56 -12.93 37.54
CA ASN A 328 2.49 -11.87 38.54
C ASN A 328 3.52 -10.74 38.33
N ARG A 329 4.23 -10.71 37.19
CA ARG A 329 5.31 -9.77 36.84
C ARG A 329 6.46 -9.72 37.86
N ARG A 330 6.72 -10.79 38.61
CA ARG A 330 7.82 -10.88 39.59
C ARG A 330 8.76 -12.05 39.26
N ALA A 331 9.83 -11.73 38.55
CA ALA A 331 10.90 -12.66 38.21
C ALA A 331 11.72 -12.99 39.47
N ARG A 332 12.16 -14.24 39.62
CA ARG A 332 12.96 -14.69 40.77
C ARG A 332 14.28 -15.30 40.32
N LEU A 333 15.37 -14.69 40.74
CA LEU A 333 16.74 -15.17 40.56
C LEU A 333 17.19 -15.86 41.85
N ARG A 334 17.69 -17.09 41.73
CA ARG A 334 18.27 -17.85 42.85
C ARG A 334 19.74 -18.14 42.58
N TRP A 335 20.59 -17.77 43.52
CA TRP A 335 22.02 -18.07 43.47
C TRP A 335 22.29 -19.47 44.01
N GLN A 336 22.92 -20.31 43.21
CA GLN A 336 23.30 -21.69 43.57
C GLN A 336 24.73 -21.75 44.15
N VAL A 337 25.53 -20.71 43.90
CA VAL A 337 26.91 -20.55 44.37
C VAL A 337 27.04 -19.15 45.00
N ALA A 338 27.82 -19.03 46.07
CA ALA A 338 28.08 -17.74 46.70
C ALA A 338 28.95 -16.83 45.81
N ALA A 339 28.69 -15.53 45.84
CA ALA A 339 29.42 -14.52 45.07
C ALA A 339 30.05 -13.47 45.96
N GLN A 340 31.29 -13.07 45.66
CA GLN A 340 32.09 -12.10 46.43
C GLN A 340 31.81 -10.64 46.03
N ALA A 341 31.32 -10.43 44.82
CA ALA A 341 30.89 -9.13 44.31
C ALA A 341 29.92 -9.38 43.15
N ALA A 342 28.62 -9.27 43.41
CA ALA A 342 27.55 -9.48 42.45
C ALA A 342 26.90 -8.15 42.03
N ARG A 343 26.37 -8.09 40.80
CA ARG A 343 25.60 -6.94 40.30
C ARG A 343 24.44 -7.40 39.42
N LEU A 344 23.34 -6.66 39.49
CA LEU A 344 22.17 -6.78 38.64
C LEU A 344 22.07 -5.57 37.70
N LEU A 345 21.67 -5.80 36.46
CA LEU A 345 21.33 -4.76 35.49
C LEU A 345 20.01 -5.15 34.80
N ILE A 346 19.06 -4.22 34.77
CA ILE A 346 17.79 -4.34 34.06
C ILE A 346 17.74 -3.22 33.03
N LEU A 347 17.51 -3.60 31.78
CA LEU A 347 17.19 -2.72 30.67
C LEU A 347 15.74 -2.93 30.25
N ASP A 348 15.11 -1.90 29.71
CA ASP A 348 13.85 -2.07 28.96
C ASP A 348 14.09 -2.47 27.49
N LEU A 349 13.02 -2.57 26.70
CA LEU A 349 13.12 -2.86 25.26
C LEU A 349 13.81 -1.77 24.43
N ARG A 350 14.07 -0.58 24.99
CA ARG A 350 14.88 0.48 24.35
C ARG A 350 16.38 0.26 24.56
N GLY A 351 16.76 -0.65 25.46
CA GLY A 351 18.12 -0.77 25.98
C GLY A 351 18.49 0.31 27.01
N ALA A 352 17.51 1.06 27.54
CA ALA A 352 17.75 2.05 28.60
C ALA A 352 17.73 1.38 29.98
N VAL A 353 18.59 1.82 30.90
CA VAL A 353 18.71 1.21 32.22
C VAL A 353 17.52 1.59 33.10
N VAL A 354 16.78 0.57 33.55
CA VAL A 354 15.66 0.67 34.49
C VAL A 354 16.15 0.47 35.93
N GLU A 355 17.04 -0.51 36.15
CA GLU A 355 17.70 -0.75 37.44
C GLU A 355 19.17 -1.12 37.24
N SER A 356 20.08 -0.55 38.02
CA SER A 356 21.45 -1.05 38.21
C SER A 356 21.67 -1.21 39.71
N LYS A 357 21.67 -2.45 40.20
CA LYS A 357 21.75 -2.76 41.63
C LYS A 357 23.08 -3.44 41.94
N ASP A 358 23.89 -2.79 42.76
CA ASP A 358 25.01 -3.47 43.41
C ASP A 358 24.45 -4.43 44.46
N LEU A 359 24.91 -5.68 44.43
CA LEU A 359 24.43 -6.74 45.33
C LEU A 359 25.46 -7.09 46.40
N GLY A 360 26.72 -6.61 46.27
CA GLY A 360 27.80 -6.95 47.19
C GLY A 360 28.07 -8.45 47.26
N GLU A 361 28.23 -8.97 48.48
CA GLU A 361 28.37 -10.41 48.75
C GLU A 361 26.99 -11.09 48.78
N ILE A 362 26.87 -12.22 48.08
CA ILE A 362 25.63 -13.02 48.00
C ILE A 362 25.89 -14.44 48.49
N ALA A 363 25.01 -14.94 49.36
CA ALA A 363 25.09 -16.29 49.91
C ALA A 363 24.53 -17.34 48.93
N ALA A 364 25.09 -18.56 48.96
CA ALA A 364 24.52 -19.69 48.22
C ALA A 364 23.11 -20.03 48.77
N GLY A 365 22.14 -20.18 47.87
CA GLY A 365 20.73 -20.38 48.19
C GLY A 365 19.89 -19.10 48.28
N GLN A 366 20.51 -17.91 48.23
CA GLN A 366 19.80 -16.63 48.32
C GLN A 366 18.96 -16.35 47.05
N GLU A 367 17.76 -15.81 47.26
CA GLU A 367 16.83 -15.40 46.20
C GLU A 367 16.72 -13.87 46.11
N ILE A 368 16.52 -13.36 44.90
CA ILE A 368 16.31 -11.95 44.58
C ILE A 368 15.07 -11.88 43.69
N GLU A 369 14.08 -11.09 44.11
CA GLU A 369 12.87 -10.82 43.32
C GLU A 369 13.04 -9.50 42.53
N VAL A 370 12.56 -9.51 41.29
CA VAL A 370 12.71 -8.47 40.27
C VAL A 370 11.36 -8.18 39.65
N GLU A 371 10.97 -6.91 39.55
CA GLU A 371 9.73 -6.51 38.88
C GLU A 371 9.92 -6.44 37.35
N VAL A 372 8.97 -7.02 36.61
CA VAL A 372 8.98 -7.06 35.15
C VAL A 372 8.07 -5.97 34.61
N ALA A 373 8.67 -4.83 34.24
CA ALA A 373 7.99 -3.73 33.57
C ALA A 373 7.36 -4.19 32.23
N ALA A 374 6.22 -3.61 31.87
CA ALA A 374 5.57 -3.89 30.59
C ALA A 374 6.20 -3.11 29.43
N PRO A 375 6.25 -3.69 28.21
CA PRO A 375 5.87 -5.06 27.87
C PRO A 375 6.93 -6.13 28.22
N GLY A 376 8.16 -5.70 28.52
CA GLY A 376 9.28 -6.58 28.88
C GLY A 376 10.62 -5.82 28.95
N GLY A 377 11.72 -6.56 29.11
CA GLY A 377 13.06 -6.00 29.23
C GLY A 377 14.17 -7.05 29.09
N PHE A 378 15.42 -6.61 29.25
CA PHE A 378 16.61 -7.45 29.29
C PHE A 378 17.24 -7.42 30.68
N LEU A 379 17.58 -8.59 31.21
CA LEU A 379 18.14 -8.82 32.53
C LEU A 379 19.56 -9.38 32.37
N ALA A 380 20.54 -8.71 32.98
CA ALA A 380 21.88 -9.25 33.14
C ALA A 380 22.26 -9.36 34.61
N VAL A 381 22.95 -10.46 34.93
CA VAL A 381 23.50 -10.74 36.27
C VAL A 381 24.95 -11.15 36.13
N GLY A 382 25.81 -10.47 36.88
CA GLY A 382 27.26 -10.72 36.92
C GLY A 382 27.73 -10.97 38.34
N GLY A 383 28.69 -11.87 38.53
CA GLY A 383 29.33 -12.04 39.83
C GLY A 383 30.73 -12.65 39.79
N TRP A 384 31.53 -12.32 40.80
CA TRP A 384 32.76 -13.04 41.12
C TRP A 384 32.47 -14.31 41.94
N LEU A 385 32.69 -15.47 41.34
CA LEU A 385 32.40 -16.79 41.90
C LEU A 385 33.72 -17.48 42.26
N GLY A 386 34.23 -17.17 43.46
CA GLY A 386 35.64 -17.40 43.77
C GLY A 386 36.52 -16.62 42.80
N ASP A 387 37.56 -17.27 42.27
CA ASP A 387 38.57 -16.61 41.42
C ASP A 387 38.16 -16.43 39.95
N ARG A 388 36.88 -16.55 39.61
CA ARG A 388 36.37 -16.45 38.24
C ARG A 388 35.23 -15.46 38.14
N ALA A 389 35.32 -14.57 37.15
CA ALA A 389 34.20 -13.76 36.70
C ALA A 389 33.18 -14.64 35.95
N TRP A 390 31.90 -14.45 36.25
CA TRP A 390 30.78 -15.10 35.57
C TRP A 390 29.69 -14.08 35.24
N GLU A 391 29.09 -14.26 34.06
CA GLU A 391 27.98 -13.45 33.57
C GLU A 391 26.88 -14.37 32.99
N GLY A 392 25.64 -13.94 33.15
CA GLY A 392 24.49 -14.56 32.50
C GLY A 392 23.36 -13.56 32.30
N TRP A 393 22.45 -13.90 31.39
CA TRP A 393 21.35 -13.03 31.01
C TRP A 393 20.04 -13.80 30.78
N ALA A 394 18.94 -13.05 30.79
CA ALA A 394 17.65 -13.46 30.29
C ALA A 394 16.94 -12.23 29.69
N VAL A 395 16.05 -12.44 28.73
CA VAL A 395 14.97 -11.50 28.46
C VAL A 395 13.83 -11.79 29.43
N LEU A 396 13.13 -10.76 29.87
CA LEU A 396 11.91 -10.85 30.69
C LEU A 396 10.71 -10.32 29.91
N LEU A 397 9.57 -10.99 30.01
CA LEU A 397 8.31 -10.57 29.39
C LEU A 397 7.23 -10.38 30.46
N ALA A 398 6.49 -9.28 30.42
CA ALA A 398 5.37 -9.05 31.32
C ALA A 398 4.06 -9.49 30.64
N PRO A 399 3.34 -10.53 31.09
CA PRO A 399 2.04 -10.89 30.51
C PRO A 399 1.07 -9.71 30.53
N SER A 400 0.28 -9.53 29.46
CA SER A 400 -0.59 -8.36 29.31
C SER A 400 -1.70 -8.33 30.36
N THR A 401 -1.93 -7.16 30.95
CA THR A 401 -3.06 -6.91 31.87
C THR A 401 -4.24 -6.22 31.18
N SER A 402 -4.11 -5.87 29.89
CA SER A 402 -5.21 -5.34 29.09
C SER A 402 -6.22 -6.44 28.78
N LYS A 403 -7.50 -6.08 28.85
CA LYS A 403 -8.64 -6.85 28.37
C LYS A 403 -9.45 -5.98 27.41
N LEU A 404 -9.99 -6.62 26.37
CA LEU A 404 -10.86 -6.03 25.37
C LEU A 404 -12.02 -6.98 25.10
N GLU A 405 -13.24 -6.47 25.20
CA GLU A 405 -14.48 -7.16 24.82
C GLU A 405 -15.15 -6.39 23.68
N VAL A 406 -15.73 -7.12 22.71
CA VAL A 406 -16.52 -6.55 21.62
C VAL A 406 -17.89 -7.20 21.64
N LYS A 407 -18.93 -6.39 21.84
CA LYS A 407 -20.32 -6.82 21.80
C LYS A 407 -20.90 -6.48 20.43
N ALA A 408 -21.03 -7.52 19.61
CA ALA A 408 -21.58 -7.49 18.26
C ALA A 408 -22.91 -8.26 18.19
N PRO A 409 -23.82 -7.94 17.25
CA PRO A 409 -24.86 -8.87 16.85
C PRO A 409 -24.24 -10.10 16.19
N VAL A 410 -24.78 -11.29 16.46
CA VAL A 410 -24.33 -12.55 15.81
C VAL A 410 -24.78 -12.62 14.36
N THR A 411 -25.96 -12.05 14.05
CA THR A 411 -26.55 -12.03 12.71
C THR A 411 -27.08 -10.64 12.35
N ALA A 412 -27.05 -10.30 11.06
CA ALA A 412 -27.66 -9.09 10.49
C ALA A 412 -28.16 -9.34 9.06
N ARG A 413 -29.04 -8.48 8.55
CA ARG A 413 -29.44 -8.47 7.12
C ARG A 413 -28.39 -7.72 6.27
N PRO A 414 -28.25 -8.05 4.97
CA PRO A 414 -27.52 -7.21 4.02
C PRO A 414 -28.11 -5.79 4.03
N GLY A 415 -27.27 -4.76 3.91
CA GLY A 415 -27.75 -3.38 3.96
C GLY A 415 -28.31 -2.95 5.33
N GLN A 416 -28.07 -3.69 6.42
CA GLN A 416 -28.46 -3.27 7.77
C GLN A 416 -27.42 -2.35 8.43
N LYS A 417 -27.88 -1.25 9.04
CA LYS A 417 -27.06 -0.48 9.99
C LYS A 417 -26.91 -1.27 11.30
N ILE A 418 -25.68 -1.48 11.75
CA ILE A 418 -25.36 -2.17 13.01
C ILE A 418 -24.62 -1.25 13.98
N GLU A 419 -24.57 -1.68 15.24
CA GLU A 419 -23.83 -1.05 16.32
C GLU A 419 -22.94 -2.09 17.00
N LEU A 420 -21.70 -1.71 17.30
CA LEU A 420 -20.72 -2.48 18.05
C LEU A 420 -20.34 -1.69 19.31
N ASN A 421 -20.34 -2.37 20.46
CA ASN A 421 -19.93 -1.80 21.73
C ASN A 421 -18.60 -2.42 22.18
N LEU A 422 -17.62 -1.57 22.45
CA LEU A 422 -16.22 -1.91 22.72
C LEU A 422 -15.90 -1.55 24.17
N SER A 423 -15.43 -2.52 24.96
CA SER A 423 -15.10 -2.32 26.38
C SER A 423 -13.66 -2.75 26.64
N ALA A 424 -12.83 -1.83 27.12
CA ALA A 424 -11.46 -2.07 27.56
C ALA A 424 -11.33 -1.78 29.06
N ASN A 425 -10.47 -2.52 29.78
CA ASN A 425 -10.30 -2.31 31.23
C ASN A 425 -9.44 -1.08 31.62
N SER A 426 -9.11 -0.23 30.65
CA SER A 426 -8.35 1.01 30.80
C SER A 426 -8.46 1.85 29.51
N PRO A 427 -8.36 3.19 29.56
CA PRO A 427 -8.38 4.02 28.36
C PRO A 427 -7.33 3.61 27.30
N ALA A 428 -7.78 3.44 26.06
CA ALA A 428 -6.99 2.88 24.96
C ALA A 428 -7.39 3.43 23.59
N SER A 429 -6.45 3.36 22.64
CA SER A 429 -6.76 3.45 21.20
C SER A 429 -7.13 2.06 20.68
N ILE A 430 -8.32 1.89 20.12
CA ILE A 430 -8.79 0.64 19.54
C ILE A 430 -8.76 0.74 18.01
N TYR A 431 -7.94 -0.09 17.36
CA TYR A 431 -8.13 -0.41 15.95
C TYR A 431 -9.27 -1.40 15.82
N LEU A 432 -10.24 -1.09 14.96
CA LEU A 432 -11.41 -1.92 14.68
C LEU A 432 -11.51 -2.15 13.17
N LEU A 433 -11.54 -3.42 12.77
CA LEU A 433 -11.63 -3.88 11.38
C LEU A 433 -12.80 -4.86 11.24
N VAL A 434 -13.67 -4.61 10.26
CA VAL A 434 -14.80 -5.48 9.91
C VAL A 434 -14.68 -5.82 8.42
N ARG A 435 -14.17 -7.03 8.13
CA ARG A 435 -13.85 -7.50 6.77
C ARG A 435 -14.48 -8.87 6.47
N ASP A 436 -14.75 -9.13 5.20
CA ASP A 436 -15.18 -10.45 4.72
C ASP A 436 -14.17 -11.53 5.13
N SER A 437 -14.67 -12.61 5.76
CA SER A 437 -13.83 -13.66 6.36
C SER A 437 -13.02 -14.48 5.36
N ARG A 438 -13.25 -14.31 4.05
CA ARG A 438 -12.45 -14.93 2.97
C ARG A 438 -11.13 -14.21 2.71
N LEU A 439 -11.01 -12.95 3.13
CA LEU A 439 -9.81 -12.14 2.92
C LEU A 439 -8.71 -12.48 3.92
N THR A 440 -7.50 -12.66 3.41
CA THR A 440 -6.33 -12.92 4.26
C THR A 440 -5.60 -11.63 4.63
N GLY A 441 -4.95 -11.65 5.80
CA GLY A 441 -4.12 -10.56 6.31
C GLY A 441 -3.78 -10.74 7.79
N SER A 442 -2.51 -10.52 8.16
CA SER A 442 -2.01 -10.66 9.54
C SER A 442 -2.50 -9.57 10.48
N GLY A 443 -2.84 -9.96 11.72
CA GLY A 443 -3.35 -9.05 12.74
C GLY A 443 -2.27 -8.20 13.44
N PRO A 444 -2.64 -7.08 14.11
CA PRO A 444 -1.67 -6.20 14.77
C PRO A 444 -0.84 -6.92 15.86
N GLN A 445 -1.48 -7.80 16.65
CA GLN A 445 -0.79 -8.59 17.69
C GLN A 445 0.26 -9.54 17.09
N GLU A 446 -0.03 -10.23 15.99
CA GLU A 446 0.92 -11.13 15.31
C GLU A 446 2.17 -10.38 14.85
N ARG A 447 1.96 -9.17 14.29
CA ARG A 447 3.03 -8.33 13.75
C ARG A 447 3.84 -7.65 14.85
N LEU A 448 3.21 -7.25 15.96
CA LEU A 448 3.91 -6.79 17.16
C LEU A 448 4.74 -7.90 17.79
N ALA A 449 4.20 -9.11 17.92
CA ALA A 449 4.95 -10.26 18.40
C ALA A 449 6.15 -10.56 17.48
N ALA A 450 6.00 -10.45 16.16
CA ALA A 450 7.12 -10.58 15.21
C ALA A 450 8.22 -9.53 15.44
N SER A 451 7.84 -8.26 15.61
CA SER A 451 8.78 -7.18 15.92
C SER A 451 9.49 -7.40 17.27
N LEU A 452 8.76 -7.85 18.29
CA LEU A 452 9.34 -8.23 19.57
C LEU A 452 10.36 -9.35 19.39
N LYS A 453 10.01 -10.48 18.77
CA LYS A 453 10.93 -11.61 18.54
C LYS A 453 12.19 -11.19 17.79
N GLY A 454 12.06 -10.44 16.70
CA GLY A 454 13.18 -9.88 15.94
C GLY A 454 14.01 -8.86 16.76
N GLY A 455 13.40 -8.19 17.73
CA GLY A 455 14.11 -7.39 18.72
C GLY A 455 14.86 -8.22 19.77
N LEU A 456 14.30 -9.37 20.20
CA LEU A 456 14.90 -10.28 21.19
C LEU A 456 16.08 -11.08 20.63
N GLU A 457 16.09 -11.42 19.33
CA GLU A 457 17.16 -12.18 18.70
C GLU A 457 18.53 -11.51 18.86
N GLY A 458 18.57 -10.17 18.75
CA GLY A 458 19.78 -9.38 19.04
C GLY A 458 20.34 -9.53 20.46
N ALA A 459 19.50 -9.86 21.45
CA ALA A 459 19.96 -10.07 22.83
C ALA A 459 20.71 -11.41 22.97
N SER A 460 20.36 -12.42 22.17
CA SER A 460 21.06 -13.70 22.13
C SER A 460 22.43 -13.61 21.44
N ASP A 461 22.62 -12.69 20.49
CA ASP A 461 23.92 -12.42 19.87
C ASP A 461 24.81 -11.49 20.73
N TRP A 462 24.18 -10.63 21.52
CA TRP A 462 24.85 -9.65 22.39
C TRP A 462 25.30 -10.27 23.73
N GLY A 463 24.44 -11.04 24.39
CA GLY A 463 24.61 -11.48 25.77
C GLY A 463 25.52 -12.70 25.92
N ASN A 464 26.56 -12.57 26.74
CA ASN A 464 27.42 -13.70 27.10
C ASN A 464 26.82 -14.50 28.27
N LEU A 465 26.89 -15.84 28.19
CA LEU A 465 26.38 -16.76 29.20
C LEU A 465 27.47 -17.76 29.60
N GLY A 466 28.12 -17.51 30.74
CA GLY A 466 29.17 -18.38 31.25
C GLY A 466 30.26 -17.66 32.04
N TYR A 467 31.33 -18.40 32.31
CA TYR A 467 32.53 -17.86 32.94
C TYR A 467 33.40 -17.15 31.90
N LEU A 468 33.90 -15.96 32.23
CA LEU A 468 34.81 -15.22 31.36
C LEU A 468 36.20 -15.89 31.34
N THR A 469 36.81 -15.94 30.16
CA THR A 469 38.12 -16.56 29.92
C THR A 469 39.17 -15.59 29.37
N GLN A 470 38.76 -14.41 28.91
CA GLN A 470 39.63 -13.38 28.34
C GLN A 470 39.62 -12.11 29.20
N THR A 471 40.81 -11.55 29.38
CA THR A 471 41.05 -10.22 29.96
C THR A 471 41.00 -9.15 28.87
N LEU A 472 40.82 -7.88 29.27
CA LEU A 472 40.52 -6.78 28.36
C LEU A 472 41.64 -6.47 27.36
N ASP A 473 42.90 -6.69 27.74
CA ASP A 473 44.08 -6.56 26.87
C ASP A 473 44.07 -7.53 25.67
N ASN A 474 43.32 -8.63 25.79
CA ASN A 474 43.13 -9.62 24.74
C ASN A 474 41.83 -9.40 23.92
N HIS A 475 41.03 -8.38 24.24
CA HIS A 475 39.79 -8.09 23.51
C HIS A 475 40.09 -7.56 22.09
N PRO A 476 39.28 -7.92 21.06
CA PRO A 476 39.52 -7.44 19.69
C PRO A 476 39.57 -5.92 19.53
N ASP A 477 38.75 -5.19 20.30
CA ASP A 477 38.71 -3.71 20.30
C ASP A 477 39.83 -3.05 21.15
N TRP A 478 40.69 -3.80 21.83
CA TRP A 478 41.80 -3.23 22.61
C TRP A 478 42.83 -2.54 21.68
N PRO A 479 43.28 -1.30 21.96
CA PRO A 479 44.21 -0.59 21.08
C PRO A 479 45.58 -1.27 21.03
N LYS A 480 45.90 -1.85 19.86
CA LYS A 480 47.11 -2.64 19.61
C LYS A 480 48.32 -1.76 19.26
N GLY A 481 48.89 -1.13 20.28
CA GLY A 481 50.21 -0.46 20.20
C GLY A 481 50.17 1.02 19.76
N PHE A 482 51.26 1.73 20.06
CA PHE A 482 51.46 3.13 19.71
C PHE A 482 51.94 3.29 18.27
N ASP A 483 51.09 3.83 17.39
CA ASP A 483 51.46 4.21 16.02
C ASP A 483 50.96 5.62 15.62
N ARG A 484 50.59 6.45 16.61
CA ARG A 484 49.96 7.79 16.39
C ARG A 484 50.38 8.93 17.31
N TYR A 485 51.32 8.73 18.24
CA TYR A 485 51.63 9.74 19.29
C TYR A 485 53.11 10.12 19.42
N ARG A 486 53.93 9.87 18.39
CA ARG A 486 55.37 10.19 18.43
C ARG A 486 55.77 11.57 17.89
N ASP A 487 54.85 12.29 17.23
CA ASP A 487 55.19 13.49 16.45
C ASP A 487 54.91 14.82 17.17
N SER A 488 54.18 14.82 18.29
CA SER A 488 53.67 16.05 18.91
C SER A 488 54.60 16.71 19.94
N TYR A 489 55.39 15.94 20.70
CA TYR A 489 56.29 16.47 21.75
C TYR A 489 57.58 15.66 21.86
N GLY A 490 58.62 16.10 21.14
CA GLY A 490 59.91 15.40 21.09
C GLY A 490 61.10 16.23 20.59
N GLY A 491 61.03 17.56 20.65
CA GLY A 491 62.09 18.47 20.19
C GLY A 491 62.60 19.39 21.30
N ALA A 492 63.86 19.24 21.70
CA ALA A 492 64.46 20.03 22.78
C ALA A 492 65.27 21.23 22.24
N VAL A 493 64.82 22.46 22.51
CA VAL A 493 65.58 23.70 22.26
C VAL A 493 65.51 24.66 23.46
N VAL A 494 66.32 24.37 24.47
CA VAL A 494 67.37 25.27 25.01
C VAL A 494 67.05 26.78 25.23
N TYR A 495 67.23 27.21 26.49
CA TYR A 495 67.48 28.57 27.05
C TYR A 495 66.35 29.61 27.31
N SER A 496 65.93 29.63 28.60
CA SER A 496 65.87 30.79 29.53
C SER A 496 65.04 32.07 29.24
N ALA A 497 64.05 32.34 30.10
CA ALA A 497 64.14 33.37 31.18
C ALA A 497 62.91 33.37 32.13
N MET A 498 63.04 33.97 33.33
CA MET A 498 61.98 34.33 34.29
C MET A 498 62.02 35.87 34.54
N PRO A 499 61.11 36.56 35.29
CA PRO A 499 59.97 36.09 36.11
C PRO A 499 58.61 36.87 35.98
N VAL A 500 57.64 36.45 36.81
CA VAL A 500 56.34 37.04 37.28
C VAL A 500 56.37 38.52 37.76
N PRO A 501 55.24 39.23 38.12
CA PRO A 501 53.85 38.77 38.43
C PRO A 501 52.63 39.64 37.95
N MET A 502 51.39 39.13 38.08
CA MET A 502 50.30 39.64 38.96
C MET A 502 48.88 39.06 38.66
N MET A 503 47.96 39.18 39.65
CA MET A 503 46.51 38.85 39.65
C MET A 503 45.70 40.11 40.09
N PRO A 504 44.38 40.09 40.45
CA PRO A 504 43.17 39.42 39.93
C PRO A 504 41.99 40.45 39.67
N GLN A 505 40.72 39.98 39.66
CA GLN A 505 39.45 40.75 39.89
C GLN A 505 38.86 41.54 38.67
N THR A 506 37.54 41.77 38.49
CA THR A 506 36.27 41.33 39.16
C THR A 506 35.03 41.49 38.21
N MET A 507 33.86 40.93 38.58
CA MET A 507 32.53 41.27 38.02
C MET A 507 31.97 42.60 38.59
N PRO A 508 31.01 43.33 37.94
CA PRO A 508 29.56 43.07 38.08
C PRO A 508 28.69 43.43 36.82
N ALA A 509 27.41 43.83 36.99
CA ALA A 509 26.32 43.71 36.00
C ALA A 509 25.44 44.97 35.73
N ARG A 510 24.44 44.81 34.82
CA ARG A 510 23.24 45.62 34.45
C ARG A 510 22.85 46.86 35.31
N PRO A 511 22.36 47.97 34.68
CA PRO A 511 20.92 48.19 34.39
C PRO A 511 20.62 48.94 33.05
N GLY A 512 19.40 49.33 32.62
CA GLY A 512 18.01 49.01 33.04
C GLY A 512 16.96 50.15 32.83
N GLY A 513 15.71 49.84 32.40
CA GLY A 513 14.52 50.73 32.36
C GLY A 513 14.23 51.47 31.03
N GLY A 514 13.00 51.89 30.66
CA GLY A 514 11.62 51.75 31.21
C GLY A 514 10.54 52.27 30.21
N LEU A 515 9.32 51.69 30.11
CA LEU A 515 8.01 52.12 30.70
C LEU A 515 7.42 53.45 30.16
N LEU A 516 6.11 53.66 29.92
CA LEU A 516 4.80 53.09 30.37
C LEU A 516 3.85 52.84 29.14
N LYS A 517 2.69 52.13 29.12
CA LYS A 517 1.79 51.38 30.05
C LYS A 517 0.46 52.07 30.51
N ARG A 518 -0.70 51.39 30.27
CA ARG A 518 -2.15 51.65 30.61
C ARG A 518 -3.04 51.85 29.34
N MET A 519 -4.35 51.53 29.27
CA MET A 519 -5.32 50.78 30.12
C MET A 519 -6.54 50.24 29.31
N GLY A 520 -7.46 49.49 29.95
CA GLY A 520 -8.78 49.04 29.40
C GLY A 520 -9.97 49.98 29.75
N PRO A 521 -11.26 49.57 29.65
CA PRO A 521 -11.82 48.31 30.19
C PRO A 521 -12.78 47.54 29.22
N ALA A 522 -13.85 46.90 29.73
CA ALA A 522 -14.72 45.93 29.04
C ALA A 522 -16.24 46.22 29.20
N ASP A 523 -17.08 45.25 28.78
CA ASP A 523 -18.49 44.92 29.14
C ASP A 523 -19.70 45.24 28.23
N MET A 524 -20.59 44.22 28.17
CA MET A 524 -22.06 44.16 28.02
C MET A 524 -22.85 44.30 26.67
N LEU A 525 -23.51 43.17 26.34
CA LEU A 525 -24.97 42.96 26.10
C LEU A 525 -25.71 43.21 24.75
N SER A 526 -26.33 42.10 24.29
CA SER A 526 -27.73 41.88 23.85
C SER A 526 -28.33 42.42 22.54
N ASN A 527 -28.80 41.45 21.73
CA ASN A 527 -30.12 41.31 21.05
C ASN A 527 -30.92 42.54 20.56
N VAL A 528 -31.45 42.43 19.33
CA VAL A 528 -32.90 42.46 19.00
C VAL A 528 -33.12 41.71 17.67
N ALA A 529 -34.34 41.22 17.40
CA ALA A 529 -34.71 40.42 16.22
C ALA A 529 -35.83 41.09 15.40
N ASP A 530 -36.20 40.43 14.29
CA ASP A 530 -37.45 40.56 13.51
C ASP A 530 -37.80 41.90 12.83
N ALA A 531 -38.22 41.84 11.56
CA ALA A 531 -39.65 41.86 11.23
C ALA A 531 -39.93 41.73 9.70
N ALA A 532 -41.11 41.20 9.39
CA ALA A 532 -41.57 40.88 8.04
C ALA A 532 -42.00 42.09 7.18
N GLY A 533 -42.04 41.90 5.85
CA GLY A 533 -42.69 42.80 4.89
C GLY A 533 -43.38 42.03 3.77
N ALA A 534 -44.68 41.76 3.92
CA ALA A 534 -45.54 41.12 2.91
C ALA A 534 -46.55 42.14 2.32
N VAL A 535 -47.58 41.66 1.59
CA VAL A 535 -48.73 42.39 0.99
C VAL A 535 -48.50 42.90 -0.46
N MET A 536 -49.42 42.76 -1.43
CA MET A 536 -50.56 41.83 -1.67
C MET A 536 -51.02 41.89 -3.15
N LYS A 537 -51.64 40.80 -3.64
CA LYS A 537 -52.78 40.72 -4.60
C LYS A 537 -52.81 41.59 -5.88
N SER A 538 -53.08 40.95 -7.02
CA SER A 538 -54.45 40.89 -7.59
C SER A 538 -54.59 39.96 -8.81
N GLY A 539 -55.76 39.32 -8.95
CA GLY A 539 -56.33 38.86 -10.23
C GLY A 539 -57.49 39.79 -10.65
N PRO A 540 -58.42 39.44 -11.59
CA PRO A 540 -58.88 38.07 -11.89
C PRO A 540 -59.29 37.75 -13.36
N MET A 541 -59.59 36.46 -13.67
CA MET A 541 -60.58 35.95 -14.67
C MET A 541 -60.46 36.37 -16.19
N LYS A 542 -60.91 35.62 -17.21
CA LYS A 542 -61.69 34.35 -17.34
C LYS A 542 -61.62 33.79 -18.78
N MET A 543 -61.85 32.47 -18.93
CA MET A 543 -62.51 31.79 -20.10
C MET A 543 -61.82 31.81 -21.50
N LYS A 544 -61.43 30.64 -22.04
CA LYS A 544 -62.17 29.73 -22.98
C LYS A 544 -62.10 30.16 -24.47
N ARG A 545 -62.00 29.29 -25.49
CA ARG A 545 -62.04 27.80 -25.56
C ARG A 545 -61.44 27.26 -26.88
N GLU A 546 -61.36 25.93 -27.00
CA GLU A 546 -61.43 25.13 -28.25
C GLU A 546 -60.34 25.29 -29.33
N LEU A 547 -59.39 24.33 -29.39
CA LEU A 547 -59.26 23.41 -30.54
C LEU A 547 -58.45 22.11 -30.25
N GLU A 548 -58.70 21.42 -29.14
CA GLU A 548 -58.20 20.05 -28.91
C GLU A 548 -59.37 19.12 -28.58
N SER A 549 -59.74 18.24 -29.53
CA SER A 549 -60.82 17.26 -29.35
C SER A 549 -60.84 16.16 -30.43
N ALA A 550 -59.81 15.30 -30.47
CA ALA A 550 -59.86 13.94 -31.02
C ALA A 550 -58.57 13.17 -30.66
N ILE A 551 -58.65 11.83 -30.58
CA ILE A 551 -57.50 10.90 -30.43
C ILE A 551 -56.75 10.96 -29.09
N VAL A 552 -57.47 11.05 -27.96
CA VAL A 552 -57.04 10.44 -26.67
C VAL A 552 -58.28 9.89 -25.97
N GLU A 553 -58.68 8.65 -26.28
CA GLU A 553 -59.86 8.02 -25.66
C GLU A 553 -59.74 6.49 -25.61
N ASP A 554 -58.61 5.96 -25.09
CA ASP A 554 -58.45 4.52 -24.75
C ASP A 554 -57.38 4.24 -23.66
N LEU A 555 -56.95 5.26 -22.90
CA LEU A 555 -55.84 5.15 -21.91
C LEU A 555 -56.15 5.89 -20.59
N LEU A 556 -57.37 5.74 -20.07
CA LEU A 556 -57.76 6.22 -18.74
C LEU A 556 -58.52 5.13 -17.97
N LEU A 557 -57.80 4.08 -17.56
CA LEU A 557 -58.10 3.42 -16.29
C LEU A 557 -57.65 4.34 -15.15
N GLU A 558 -58.37 4.32 -14.02
CA GLU A 558 -58.02 5.12 -12.85
C GLU A 558 -56.63 4.72 -12.32
N PRO A 559 -55.84 5.68 -11.77
CA PRO A 559 -54.55 5.35 -11.18
C PRO A 559 -54.76 4.48 -9.93
N SER A 560 -54.47 3.19 -10.07
CA SER A 560 -54.21 2.31 -8.94
C SER A 560 -53.17 2.95 -8.01
N GLU A 561 -53.25 2.67 -6.71
CA GLU A 561 -52.23 3.06 -5.73
C GLU A 561 -50.83 2.69 -6.26
N PRO A 562 -49.79 3.52 -6.02
CA PRO A 562 -48.49 3.34 -6.64
C PRO A 562 -47.94 1.95 -6.33
N GLU A 563 -47.86 1.11 -7.36
CA GLU A 563 -47.40 -0.27 -7.25
C GLU A 563 -46.02 -0.27 -6.58
N ALA A 564 -45.94 -0.90 -5.41
CA ALA A 564 -44.80 -0.73 -4.52
C ALA A 564 -43.50 -1.10 -5.24
N ALA A 565 -42.62 -0.11 -5.40
CA ALA A 565 -41.41 -0.23 -6.19
C ALA A 565 -40.65 -1.51 -5.80
N GLY A 566 -40.49 -2.41 -6.77
CA GLY A 566 -39.83 -3.71 -6.55
C GLY A 566 -38.42 -3.54 -5.98
N PRO A 567 -37.88 -4.58 -5.31
CA PRO A 567 -36.57 -4.47 -4.68
C PRO A 567 -35.53 -4.03 -5.70
N ALA A 568 -34.76 -3.00 -5.35
CA ALA A 568 -33.60 -2.61 -6.14
C ALA A 568 -32.58 -3.77 -6.16
N PRO A 569 -31.86 -3.99 -7.27
CA PRO A 569 -30.80 -4.99 -7.30
C PRO A 569 -29.71 -4.60 -6.31
N ARG A 570 -29.18 -5.58 -5.57
CA ARG A 570 -28.06 -5.39 -4.63
C ARG A 570 -26.83 -4.86 -5.38
N LYS A 571 -26.17 -3.82 -4.85
CA LYS A 571 -25.09 -3.02 -5.48
C LYS A 571 -23.85 -2.85 -4.62
N ASP A 572 -23.97 -2.73 -3.29
CA ASP A 572 -22.79 -2.59 -2.44
C ASP A 572 -22.20 -3.96 -2.07
N PHE A 573 -21.01 -4.24 -2.60
CA PHE A 573 -20.22 -5.42 -2.28
C PHE A 573 -18.81 -5.02 -1.82
N ALA A 574 -18.69 -4.02 -0.94
CA ALA A 574 -17.43 -3.69 -0.27
C ALA A 574 -16.95 -4.84 0.65
N ASP A 575 -15.76 -5.40 0.40
CA ASP A 575 -15.24 -6.50 1.23
C ASP A 575 -14.81 -6.06 2.65
N VAL A 576 -14.74 -4.75 2.90
CA VAL A 576 -14.42 -4.16 4.21
C VAL A 576 -15.54 -3.19 4.56
N ALA A 577 -16.44 -3.62 5.45
CA ALA A 577 -17.60 -2.86 5.89
C ALA A 577 -17.21 -1.71 6.84
N TYR A 578 -16.15 -1.88 7.63
CA TYR A 578 -15.64 -0.84 8.53
C TYR A 578 -14.15 -1.02 8.82
N CYS A 579 -13.42 0.08 8.97
CA CYS A 579 -12.02 0.10 9.38
C CYS A 579 -11.68 1.47 9.96
N ALA A 580 -11.31 1.54 11.25
CA ALA A 580 -10.97 2.80 11.93
C ALA A 580 -10.03 2.59 13.13
N VAL A 581 -9.47 3.71 13.63
CA VAL A 581 -8.89 3.79 14.98
C VAL A 581 -9.76 4.71 15.82
N ILE A 582 -10.34 4.15 16.88
CA ILE A 582 -11.25 4.79 17.83
C ILE A 582 -10.48 5.08 19.13
N GLN A 583 -10.83 6.15 19.84
CA GLN A 583 -10.41 6.35 21.23
C GLN A 583 -11.56 5.95 22.15
N THR A 584 -11.26 5.22 23.22
CA THR A 584 -12.23 5.03 24.31
C THR A 584 -12.40 6.31 25.11
N ASP A 585 -13.45 6.36 25.92
CA ASP A 585 -13.57 7.34 27.00
C ASP A 585 -12.60 7.06 28.16
N ALA A 586 -12.79 7.78 29.28
CA ALA A 586 -11.99 7.63 30.50
C ALA A 586 -12.32 6.38 31.32
N GLN A 587 -13.38 5.65 30.98
CA GLN A 587 -13.80 4.38 31.58
C GLN A 587 -13.24 3.19 30.78
N GLY A 588 -12.92 3.40 29.50
CA GLY A 588 -12.47 2.37 28.57
C GLY A 588 -13.54 1.90 27.58
N GLU A 589 -14.68 2.59 27.50
CA GLU A 589 -15.80 2.24 26.63
C GLU A 589 -15.76 3.03 25.31
N ALA A 590 -16.31 2.45 24.23
CA ALA A 590 -16.63 3.14 22.98
C ALA A 590 -17.75 2.43 22.21
N THR A 591 -18.64 3.20 21.57
CA THR A 591 -19.71 2.68 20.71
C THR A 591 -19.48 3.13 19.26
N VAL A 592 -19.61 2.20 18.31
CA VAL A 592 -19.41 2.46 16.88
C VAL A 592 -20.63 1.94 16.10
N ALA A 593 -21.26 2.79 15.30
CA ALA A 593 -22.38 2.41 14.45
C ALA A 593 -22.09 2.72 12.98
N PHE A 594 -22.26 1.74 12.10
CA PHE A 594 -21.99 1.85 10.67
C PHE A 594 -22.95 1.01 9.83
N GLN A 595 -22.90 1.24 8.53
CA GLN A 595 -23.77 0.61 7.53
C GLN A 595 -23.09 -0.64 6.96
N LEU A 596 -23.73 -1.81 7.02
CA LEU A 596 -23.23 -2.99 6.31
C LEU A 596 -23.45 -2.87 4.80
N PRO A 597 -22.53 -3.40 3.98
CA PRO A 597 -22.76 -3.69 2.57
C PRO A 597 -23.90 -4.68 2.33
N GLU A 598 -24.27 -4.85 1.06
CA GLU A 598 -25.35 -5.73 0.58
C GLU A 598 -24.85 -7.14 0.21
N ALA A 599 -23.59 -7.45 0.55
CA ALA A 599 -23.01 -8.78 0.40
C ALA A 599 -23.53 -9.78 1.46
N ILE A 600 -24.06 -10.92 1.01
CA ILE A 600 -24.39 -12.07 1.86
C ILE A 600 -23.09 -12.85 2.10
N THR A 601 -22.57 -12.80 3.32
CA THR A 601 -21.25 -13.35 3.70
C THR A 601 -21.14 -13.49 5.22
N SER A 602 -19.94 -13.77 5.74
CA SER A 602 -19.61 -13.60 7.15
C SER A 602 -18.45 -12.63 7.30
N TYR A 603 -18.62 -11.62 8.15
CA TYR A 603 -17.58 -10.64 8.48
C TYR A 603 -16.85 -11.06 9.74
N SER A 604 -15.51 -11.06 9.68
CA SER A 604 -14.66 -11.08 10.86
C SER A 604 -14.59 -9.67 11.44
N ILE A 605 -14.92 -9.54 12.73
CA ILE A 605 -14.79 -8.30 13.50
C ILE A 605 -13.51 -8.46 14.34
N GLU A 606 -12.42 -7.84 13.89
CA GLU A 606 -11.14 -7.83 14.59
C GLU A 606 -10.97 -6.50 15.34
N ALA A 607 -10.74 -6.58 16.65
CA ALA A 607 -10.43 -5.41 17.47
C ALA A 607 -9.09 -5.59 18.17
N PHE A 608 -8.29 -4.52 18.20
CA PHE A 608 -6.98 -4.46 18.84
C PHE A 608 -6.86 -3.17 19.64
N ALA A 609 -6.77 -3.30 20.97
CA ALA A 609 -6.59 -2.18 21.88
C ALA A 609 -5.11 -1.99 22.20
N LEU A 610 -4.63 -0.75 22.07
CA LEU A 610 -3.32 -0.32 22.54
C LEU A 610 -3.51 0.77 23.61
N SER A 611 -2.97 0.53 24.79
CA SER A 611 -2.98 1.47 25.93
C SER A 611 -2.24 2.78 25.61
N ARG A 612 -2.51 3.83 26.40
CA ARG A 612 -1.99 5.19 26.17
C ARG A 612 -0.45 5.31 26.25
N ASP A 613 0.24 4.42 26.95
CA ASP A 613 1.71 4.33 26.97
C ASP A 613 2.27 3.32 25.94
N GLY A 614 1.39 2.57 25.27
CA GLY A 614 1.68 1.48 24.36
C GLY A 614 2.19 0.20 25.01
N ALA A 615 2.33 0.15 26.34
CA ALA A 615 2.95 -0.96 27.05
C ALA A 615 2.02 -2.17 27.20
N GLU A 616 0.72 -1.94 27.33
CA GLU A 616 -0.32 -2.98 27.32
C GLU A 616 -1.09 -3.00 26.00
N TRP A 617 -1.38 -4.20 25.51
CA TRP A 617 -2.32 -4.42 24.40
C TRP A 617 -3.10 -5.71 24.57
N SER A 618 -4.25 -5.78 23.91
CA SER A 618 -5.07 -6.98 23.79
C SER A 618 -5.80 -6.99 22.46
N THR A 619 -6.25 -8.16 22.02
CA THR A 619 -7.06 -8.31 20.82
C THR A 619 -8.20 -9.29 21.07
N THR A 620 -9.32 -9.09 20.37
CA THR A 620 -10.38 -10.10 20.25
C THR A 620 -10.86 -10.16 18.80
N ARG A 621 -11.43 -11.30 18.41
CA ARG A 621 -12.06 -11.50 17.10
C ARG A 621 -13.43 -12.13 17.29
N GLU A 622 -14.47 -11.43 16.87
CA GLU A 622 -15.84 -11.92 16.78
C GLU A 622 -16.22 -12.21 15.31
N SER A 623 -17.33 -12.91 15.10
CA SER A 623 -17.88 -13.21 13.77
C SER A 623 -19.34 -12.74 13.66
N LEU A 624 -19.64 -12.02 12.59
CA LEU A 624 -20.98 -11.59 12.21
C LEU A 624 -21.41 -12.34 10.95
N GLU A 625 -22.55 -13.02 11.00
CA GLU A 625 -23.19 -13.58 9.80
C GLU A 625 -24.13 -12.54 9.17
N VAL A 626 -23.98 -12.29 7.86
CA VAL A 626 -24.88 -11.41 7.11
C VAL A 626 -25.71 -12.26 6.15
N SER A 627 -26.99 -12.44 6.48
CA SER A 627 -27.91 -13.33 5.76
C SER A 627 -29.37 -12.85 5.79
N GLN A 628 -30.18 -13.36 4.88
CA GLN A 628 -31.60 -13.02 4.74
C GLN A 628 -32.44 -14.29 4.46
N PRO A 629 -33.77 -14.28 4.71
CA PRO A 629 -34.62 -15.47 4.55
C PRO A 629 -34.72 -16.01 3.12
N LEU A 630 -34.64 -15.11 2.13
CA LEU A 630 -34.69 -15.42 0.71
C LEU A 630 -33.49 -14.80 -0.01
N TRP A 631 -32.73 -15.58 -0.78
CA TRP A 631 -31.63 -15.02 -1.59
C TRP A 631 -31.25 -15.88 -2.79
N ALA A 632 -30.68 -15.21 -3.80
CA ALA A 632 -30.04 -15.79 -4.97
C ALA A 632 -28.63 -15.18 -5.14
N GLU A 633 -27.58 -15.99 -5.24
CA GLU A 633 -26.21 -15.49 -5.47
C GLU A 633 -25.54 -16.20 -6.64
N PHE A 634 -24.96 -15.41 -7.54
CA PHE A 634 -24.35 -15.86 -8.78
C PHE A 634 -22.89 -16.29 -8.57
N LYS A 635 -22.54 -17.47 -9.07
CA LYS A 635 -21.17 -17.82 -9.47
C LYS A 635 -21.10 -17.77 -10.99
N LEU A 636 -20.76 -16.60 -11.51
CA LEU A 636 -20.55 -16.33 -12.93
C LEU A 636 -19.04 -16.21 -13.23
N PRO A 637 -18.61 -16.53 -14.46
CA PRO A 637 -17.28 -16.17 -14.95
C PRO A 637 -17.15 -14.65 -15.10
N ALA A 638 -15.97 -14.08 -14.81
CA ALA A 638 -15.71 -12.67 -15.09
C ALA A 638 -15.68 -12.36 -16.60
N PHE A 639 -15.07 -13.26 -17.38
CA PHE A 639 -14.95 -13.15 -18.83
C PHE A 639 -15.29 -14.49 -19.50
N VAL A 640 -16.01 -14.43 -20.64
CA VAL A 640 -16.24 -15.57 -21.55
C VAL A 640 -16.02 -15.10 -22.98
N TYR A 641 -15.47 -15.93 -23.87
CA TYR A 641 -15.41 -15.58 -25.29
C TYR A 641 -16.82 -15.73 -25.92
N PRO A 642 -17.34 -14.81 -26.76
CA PRO A 642 -18.72 -14.89 -27.26
C PRO A 642 -19.11 -16.21 -27.96
N GLY A 643 -18.15 -16.92 -28.57
CA GLY A 643 -18.36 -18.23 -29.18
C GLY A 643 -18.37 -19.42 -28.21
N ASP A 644 -18.00 -19.22 -26.95
CA ASP A 644 -17.85 -20.26 -25.93
C ASP A 644 -19.04 -20.31 -24.96
N ARG A 645 -19.07 -21.36 -24.15
CA ARG A 645 -19.99 -21.50 -23.02
C ARG A 645 -19.20 -21.93 -21.78
N SER A 646 -19.29 -21.12 -20.72
CA SER A 646 -18.71 -21.41 -19.41
C SER A 646 -19.75 -22.14 -18.55
N PRO A 647 -19.36 -23.10 -17.69
CA PRO A 647 -20.26 -23.52 -16.62
C PRO A 647 -20.51 -22.33 -15.68
N ALA A 648 -21.75 -22.16 -15.23
CA ALA A 648 -22.12 -21.16 -14.24
C ALA A 648 -23.22 -21.68 -13.32
N THR A 649 -23.34 -21.08 -12.13
CA THR A 649 -24.33 -21.51 -11.13
C THR A 649 -25.00 -20.34 -10.44
N LEU A 650 -26.28 -20.47 -10.15
CA LEU A 650 -27.00 -19.63 -9.20
C LEU A 650 -27.36 -20.52 -8.01
N GLU A 651 -26.92 -20.16 -6.80
CA GLU A 651 -27.29 -20.88 -5.58
C GLU A 651 -28.36 -20.05 -4.85
N VAL A 652 -29.42 -20.73 -4.40
CA VAL A 652 -30.65 -20.14 -3.86
C VAL A 652 -30.93 -20.68 -2.46
N GLY A 653 -31.35 -19.79 -1.57
CA GLY A 653 -31.94 -20.13 -0.27
C GLY A 653 -33.34 -19.52 -0.12
N CYS A 654 -34.30 -20.30 0.37
CA CYS A 654 -35.67 -19.86 0.59
C CYS A 654 -36.24 -20.48 1.88
N LYS A 655 -36.33 -19.69 2.97
CA LYS A 655 -36.88 -20.19 4.24
C LYS A 655 -38.36 -20.58 4.17
N GLY A 656 -39.17 -19.92 3.32
CA GLY A 656 -40.58 -20.27 3.09
C GLY A 656 -40.82 -21.56 2.30
N GLU A 657 -39.78 -22.30 1.91
CA GLU A 657 -39.82 -23.52 1.08
C GLU A 657 -40.44 -23.41 -0.31
N GLN A 658 -41.23 -22.39 -0.63
CA GLN A 658 -41.86 -22.22 -1.95
C GLN A 658 -41.37 -20.92 -2.57
N PHE A 659 -40.73 -21.00 -3.73
CA PHE A 659 -40.20 -19.81 -4.40
C PHE A 659 -40.50 -19.81 -5.90
N ARG A 660 -40.63 -18.60 -6.44
CA ARG A 660 -40.61 -18.30 -7.87
C ARG A 660 -39.21 -17.81 -8.23
N LEU A 661 -38.58 -18.42 -9.24
CA LEU A 661 -37.28 -18.02 -9.77
C LEU A 661 -37.40 -17.70 -11.26
N ARG A 662 -36.81 -16.58 -11.67
CA ARG A 662 -36.61 -16.21 -13.08
C ARG A 662 -35.15 -15.84 -13.33
N LEU A 663 -34.62 -16.27 -14.47
CA LEU A 663 -33.23 -16.09 -14.87
C LEU A 663 -33.16 -15.57 -16.31
N TRP A 664 -32.45 -14.46 -16.51
CA TRP A 664 -32.25 -13.85 -17.82
C TRP A 664 -30.78 -13.46 -18.06
N CYS A 665 -30.42 -13.37 -19.33
CA CYS A 665 -29.23 -12.66 -19.81
C CYS A 665 -29.68 -11.68 -20.91
N ASP A 666 -29.34 -10.40 -20.79
CA ASP A 666 -29.77 -9.31 -21.69
C ASP A 666 -31.29 -9.28 -21.96
N GLY A 667 -32.08 -9.60 -20.93
CA GLY A 667 -33.55 -9.67 -20.99
C GLY A 667 -34.12 -10.95 -21.62
N VAL A 668 -33.28 -11.82 -22.20
CA VAL A 668 -33.68 -13.12 -22.76
C VAL A 668 -33.67 -14.18 -21.65
N ALA A 669 -34.76 -14.93 -21.50
CA ALA A 669 -34.85 -15.99 -20.50
C ALA A 669 -33.89 -17.15 -20.80
N VAL A 670 -33.15 -17.62 -19.80
CA VAL A 670 -32.08 -18.63 -19.97
C VAL A 670 -32.54 -20.00 -19.46
N PRO A 671 -32.40 -21.09 -20.24
CA PRO A 671 -32.68 -22.45 -19.77
C PRO A 671 -31.64 -22.90 -18.74
N PHE A 672 -32.10 -23.59 -17.69
CA PHE A 672 -31.24 -24.06 -16.60
C PHE A 672 -31.66 -25.46 -16.12
N THR A 673 -30.73 -26.16 -15.47
CA THR A 673 -31.00 -27.39 -14.71
C THR A 673 -30.92 -27.10 -13.21
N LEU A 674 -31.92 -27.57 -12.45
CA LEU A 674 -32.05 -27.34 -11.01
C LEU A 674 -31.83 -28.63 -10.21
N SER A 675 -31.26 -28.50 -9.02
CA SER A 675 -31.07 -29.56 -8.03
C SER A 675 -31.34 -29.04 -6.62
N GLY A 676 -31.80 -29.90 -5.70
CA GLY A 676 -32.10 -29.55 -4.29
C GLY A 676 -33.56 -29.18 -4.01
N ALA A 677 -34.29 -28.67 -5.01
CA ALA A 677 -35.73 -28.39 -4.95
C ALA A 677 -36.48 -29.12 -6.08
N ASN A 678 -37.81 -29.22 -5.97
CA ASN A 678 -38.69 -29.83 -6.98
C ASN A 678 -39.46 -28.74 -7.74
N GLN A 679 -39.61 -28.87 -9.06
CA GLN A 679 -40.43 -27.93 -9.84
C GLN A 679 -41.92 -28.28 -9.68
N THR A 680 -42.76 -27.28 -9.42
CA THR A 680 -44.22 -27.43 -9.24
C THR A 680 -45.03 -26.61 -10.25
N ALA A 681 -44.45 -25.56 -10.83
CA ALA A 681 -44.97 -24.82 -11.99
C ALA A 681 -43.78 -24.28 -12.82
N PRO A 682 -43.97 -23.68 -14.01
CA PRO A 682 -42.86 -23.26 -14.89
C PRO A 682 -41.78 -22.42 -14.18
N ASP A 683 -42.17 -21.39 -13.44
CA ASP A 683 -41.26 -20.54 -12.66
C ASP A 683 -41.15 -20.95 -11.17
N THR A 684 -41.91 -21.96 -10.71
CA THR A 684 -42.14 -22.23 -9.27
C THR A 684 -41.53 -23.55 -8.80
N PHE A 685 -40.87 -23.49 -7.64
CA PHE A 685 -40.10 -24.60 -7.07
C PHE A 685 -40.37 -24.77 -5.56
N THR A 686 -40.16 -25.97 -5.04
CA THR A 686 -40.32 -26.32 -3.62
C THR A 686 -39.08 -27.00 -3.00
N GLY A 687 -38.54 -26.38 -1.96
CA GLY A 687 -37.38 -26.81 -1.17
C GLY A 687 -36.64 -25.62 -0.52
N HIS A 688 -36.00 -25.82 0.64
CA HIS A 688 -35.24 -24.75 1.33
C HIS A 688 -34.02 -24.23 0.54
N ARG A 689 -33.45 -25.08 -0.32
CA ARG A 689 -32.20 -24.86 -1.04
C ARG A 689 -32.34 -25.32 -2.48
N ALA A 690 -31.81 -24.55 -3.41
CA ALA A 690 -31.65 -24.99 -4.79
C ALA A 690 -30.31 -24.54 -5.37
N LYS A 691 -29.64 -25.48 -6.04
CA LYS A 691 -28.51 -25.17 -6.92
C LYS A 691 -28.99 -25.25 -8.36
N ILE A 692 -28.91 -24.11 -9.04
CA ILE A 692 -29.24 -23.95 -10.45
C ILE A 692 -27.93 -23.91 -11.24
N THR A 693 -27.89 -24.63 -12.34
CA THR A 693 -26.73 -24.78 -13.24
C THR A 693 -27.13 -24.41 -14.65
N PHE A 694 -26.32 -23.60 -15.32
CA PHE A 694 -26.59 -23.08 -16.66
C PHE A 694 -25.28 -22.76 -17.40
N GLU A 695 -25.39 -22.46 -18.69
CA GLU A 695 -24.26 -22.10 -19.54
C GLU A 695 -24.15 -20.57 -19.65
N ALA A 696 -23.08 -19.99 -19.11
CA ALA A 696 -22.82 -18.56 -19.18
C ALA A 696 -22.11 -18.16 -20.48
N TYR A 697 -22.45 -16.94 -20.94
CA TYR A 697 -21.91 -16.22 -22.08
C TYR A 697 -21.94 -14.71 -21.75
N PRO A 698 -21.25 -13.85 -22.52
CA PRO A 698 -21.19 -12.41 -22.24
C PRO A 698 -22.57 -11.73 -22.29
N GLY A 699 -22.81 -10.79 -21.39
CA GLY A 699 -24.09 -10.08 -21.23
C GLY A 699 -24.39 -9.71 -19.78
N LEU A 700 -25.48 -8.98 -19.55
CA LEU A 700 -26.03 -8.65 -18.23
C LEU A 700 -26.93 -9.79 -17.73
N TRP A 701 -26.46 -10.52 -16.72
CA TRP A 701 -27.18 -11.60 -16.05
C TRP A 701 -28.02 -11.05 -14.89
N ARG A 702 -29.30 -11.44 -14.87
CA ARG A 702 -30.29 -11.06 -13.85
C ARG A 702 -30.98 -12.29 -13.32
N ALA A 703 -31.07 -12.44 -12.00
CA ALA A 703 -31.93 -13.41 -11.36
C ALA A 703 -32.88 -12.71 -10.37
N GLU A 704 -34.17 -12.99 -10.51
CA GLU A 704 -35.26 -12.46 -9.68
C GLU A 704 -35.92 -13.62 -8.95
N LEU A 705 -36.03 -13.48 -7.63
CA LEU A 705 -36.48 -14.53 -6.72
C LEU A 705 -37.56 -13.97 -5.79
N GLU A 706 -38.64 -14.72 -5.59
CA GLU A 706 -39.80 -14.34 -4.76
C GLU A 706 -40.23 -15.53 -3.90
N ASP A 707 -40.30 -15.34 -2.58
CA ASP A 707 -40.84 -16.32 -1.63
C ASP A 707 -42.37 -16.27 -1.71
N LEU A 708 -43.01 -17.38 -2.04
CA LEU A 708 -44.47 -17.45 -2.23
C LEU A 708 -45.25 -17.63 -0.92
N VAL A 709 -44.56 -17.76 0.22
CA VAL A 709 -45.13 -17.84 1.56
C VAL A 709 -44.92 -16.52 2.34
N THR A 710 -43.75 -15.89 2.21
CA THR A 710 -43.43 -14.64 2.92
C THR A 710 -43.58 -13.38 2.08
N HIS A 711 -43.64 -13.49 0.75
CA HIS A 711 -43.60 -12.39 -0.21
C HIS A 711 -42.35 -11.48 -0.13
N GLU A 712 -41.30 -11.90 0.58
CA GLU A 712 -39.96 -11.32 0.39
C GLU A 712 -39.48 -11.58 -1.05
N LYS A 713 -38.62 -10.69 -1.56
CA LYS A 713 -38.04 -10.76 -2.91
C LYS A 713 -36.54 -10.41 -2.86
N ASP A 714 -35.73 -11.13 -3.62
CA ASP A 714 -34.32 -10.80 -3.86
C ASP A 714 -34.08 -10.61 -5.36
N LEU A 715 -33.21 -9.66 -5.69
CA LEU A 715 -32.84 -9.33 -7.06
C LEU A 715 -31.32 -9.17 -7.13
N THR A 716 -30.69 -10.00 -7.96
CA THR A 716 -29.24 -10.01 -8.15
C THR A 716 -28.90 -9.80 -9.62
N GLU A 717 -27.95 -8.90 -9.89
CA GLU A 717 -27.51 -8.53 -11.23
C GLU A 717 -25.97 -8.53 -11.30
N ARG A 718 -25.43 -9.08 -12.39
CA ARG A 718 -24.00 -9.30 -12.64
C ARG A 718 -23.72 -9.22 -14.14
N THR A 719 -22.60 -8.63 -14.55
CA THR A 719 -22.18 -8.65 -15.96
C THR A 719 -21.12 -9.74 -16.17
N VAL A 720 -21.21 -10.45 -17.30
CA VAL A 720 -20.13 -11.29 -17.83
C VAL A 720 -19.52 -10.52 -19.01
N GLU A 721 -18.23 -10.18 -18.93
CA GLU A 721 -17.53 -9.48 -20.01
C GLU A 721 -17.08 -10.44 -21.13
N ALA A 722 -16.78 -9.89 -22.31
CA ALA A 722 -16.33 -10.66 -23.45
C ALA A 722 -14.79 -10.77 -23.47
N ILE A 723 -14.25 -11.98 -23.59
CA ILE A 723 -12.78 -12.21 -23.62
C ILE A 723 -12.16 -11.50 -24.82
N GLY A 724 -11.26 -10.55 -24.53
CA GLY A 724 -10.58 -9.73 -25.52
C GLY A 724 -11.43 -8.61 -26.12
N GLN A 725 -12.70 -8.44 -25.72
CA GLN A 725 -13.59 -7.38 -26.21
C GLN A 725 -14.02 -6.49 -25.04
N PHE A 726 -13.25 -5.43 -24.80
CA PHE A 726 -13.42 -4.56 -23.64
C PHE A 726 -14.13 -3.27 -24.03
N LYS A 727 -15.23 -2.98 -23.33
CA LYS A 727 -15.99 -1.74 -23.48
C LYS A 727 -15.62 -0.74 -22.39
N ALA A 728 -15.52 0.54 -22.75
CA ALA A 728 -15.38 1.64 -21.81
C ALA A 728 -16.15 2.88 -22.28
N LEU A 729 -16.45 3.82 -21.38
CA LEU A 729 -17.08 5.09 -21.71
C LEU A 729 -16.02 6.19 -21.82
N ALA A 730 -15.63 6.53 -23.06
CA ALA A 730 -14.75 7.67 -23.29
C ALA A 730 -15.51 8.98 -23.10
N ARG A 731 -14.96 9.89 -22.29
CA ARG A 731 -15.47 11.27 -22.12
C ARG A 731 -14.56 12.22 -22.89
N ARG A 732 -15.01 12.60 -24.07
CA ARG A 732 -14.29 13.43 -25.04
C ARG A 732 -14.83 14.85 -24.98
N PHE A 733 -14.08 15.82 -25.49
CA PHE A 733 -14.55 17.20 -25.59
C PHE A 733 -14.35 17.76 -26.99
N GLN A 734 -15.19 18.73 -27.36
CA GLN A 734 -15.13 19.44 -28.63
C GLN A 734 -15.32 20.94 -28.38
N LEU A 735 -14.43 21.74 -28.95
CA LEU A 735 -14.57 23.19 -29.04
C LEU A 735 -15.34 23.53 -30.33
N LEU A 736 -16.40 24.33 -30.20
CA LEU A 736 -17.22 24.78 -31.32
C LEU A 736 -16.98 26.27 -31.61
N LEU A 737 -16.71 26.59 -32.88
CA LEU A 737 -16.52 27.93 -33.40
C LEU A 737 -17.84 28.58 -33.83
N THR A 738 -17.83 29.92 -33.95
CA THR A 738 -18.94 30.70 -34.51
C THR A 738 -19.37 30.15 -35.87
N GLY A 739 -20.65 29.78 -36.00
CA GLY A 739 -21.25 29.16 -37.18
C GLY A 739 -21.31 27.63 -37.15
N GLU A 740 -20.68 26.96 -36.18
CA GLU A 740 -20.72 25.50 -36.04
C GLU A 740 -21.94 25.03 -35.23
N THR A 741 -22.52 23.91 -35.65
CA THR A 741 -23.64 23.21 -35.02
C THR A 741 -23.23 21.77 -34.67
N LEU A 742 -23.63 21.30 -33.49
CA LEU A 742 -23.43 19.94 -33.01
C LEU A 742 -24.75 19.35 -32.51
N SER A 743 -25.14 18.19 -33.04
CA SER A 743 -26.37 17.48 -32.67
C SER A 743 -26.05 16.06 -32.20
N LEU A 744 -26.70 15.64 -31.11
CA LEU A 744 -26.55 14.30 -30.53
C LEU A 744 -26.84 13.21 -31.57
N SER A 745 -27.87 13.43 -32.40
CA SER A 745 -28.29 12.52 -33.48
C SER A 745 -27.24 12.30 -34.57
N VAL A 746 -26.32 13.26 -34.75
CA VAL A 746 -25.28 13.25 -35.80
C VAL A 746 -23.94 12.74 -35.25
N THR A 747 -23.65 12.95 -33.98
CA THR A 747 -22.39 12.52 -33.34
C THR A 747 -22.34 11.03 -32.98
N GLY A 748 -23.49 10.39 -32.81
CA GLY A 748 -23.56 9.00 -32.32
C GLY A 748 -23.13 8.84 -30.85
N ALA A 749 -23.00 9.94 -30.11
CA ALA A 749 -22.69 9.92 -28.69
C ALA A 749 -23.92 9.47 -27.87
N LEU A 750 -23.67 8.83 -26.72
CA LEU A 750 -24.71 8.44 -25.76
C LEU A 750 -25.23 9.65 -24.97
N GLN A 751 -24.35 10.61 -24.68
CA GLN A 751 -24.68 11.85 -24.00
C GLN A 751 -23.86 13.02 -24.56
N MET A 752 -24.52 14.17 -24.72
CA MET A 752 -23.92 15.46 -25.01
C MET A 752 -24.20 16.42 -23.85
N ARG A 753 -23.18 17.16 -23.40
CA ARG A 753 -23.27 18.10 -22.27
C ARG A 753 -22.41 19.35 -22.51
N LEU A 754 -22.99 20.54 -22.32
CA LEU A 754 -22.24 21.79 -22.30
C LEU A 754 -21.29 21.86 -21.08
N LEU A 755 -20.06 22.34 -21.26
CA LEU A 755 -19.06 22.49 -20.18
C LEU A 755 -18.74 23.98 -19.90
N PRO A 756 -18.59 24.38 -18.62
CA PRO A 756 -18.22 25.75 -18.27
C PRO A 756 -16.73 26.06 -18.50
N SER A 757 -15.85 25.06 -18.45
CA SER A 757 -14.43 25.22 -18.70
C SER A 757 -13.69 23.92 -19.07
N LEU A 758 -12.47 24.07 -19.60
CA LEU A 758 -11.54 22.97 -19.85
C LEU A 758 -10.95 22.35 -18.58
N ASP A 759 -11.15 22.93 -17.38
CA ASP A 759 -10.43 22.52 -16.17
C ASP A 759 -10.77 21.08 -15.73
N LYS A 760 -12.02 20.63 -15.91
CA LYS A 760 -12.41 19.24 -15.64
C LYS A 760 -11.72 18.26 -16.62
N PRO A 761 -11.86 18.39 -17.96
CA PRO A 761 -11.08 17.57 -18.91
C PRO A 761 -9.56 17.62 -18.68
N PHE A 762 -9.02 18.79 -18.35
CA PHE A 762 -7.59 18.98 -18.10
C PHE A 762 -7.10 18.21 -16.87
N ASN A 763 -7.84 18.29 -15.77
CA ASN A 763 -7.51 17.57 -14.54
C ASN A 763 -7.65 16.05 -14.73
N VAL A 764 -8.64 15.57 -15.51
CA VAL A 764 -8.77 14.15 -15.86
C VAL A 764 -7.55 13.67 -16.67
N LEU A 765 -7.14 14.41 -17.71
CA LEU A 765 -5.96 14.09 -18.52
C LEU A 765 -4.67 14.07 -17.67
N CYS A 766 -4.50 15.05 -16.78
CA CYS A 766 -3.34 15.10 -15.89
C CYS A 766 -3.35 13.93 -14.90
N ASP A 767 -4.49 13.64 -14.25
CA ASP A 767 -4.65 12.52 -13.33
C ASP A 767 -4.34 11.17 -14.03
N ALA A 768 -4.96 10.90 -15.18
CA ALA A 768 -4.73 9.69 -15.97
C ALA A 768 -3.30 9.55 -16.49
N THR A 769 -2.59 10.67 -16.70
CA THR A 769 -1.15 10.66 -17.05
C THR A 769 -0.28 10.43 -15.81
N THR A 770 -0.60 11.01 -14.65
CA THR A 770 0.13 10.77 -13.38
C THR A 770 -0.03 9.34 -12.88
N ASN A 771 -1.20 8.74 -13.06
CA ASN A 771 -1.56 7.41 -12.58
C ASN A 771 -1.08 6.25 -13.48
N TYR A 772 -0.49 6.52 -14.65
CA TYR A 772 -0.04 5.51 -15.60
C TYR A 772 0.83 4.43 -14.93
N ASP A 773 0.61 3.14 -15.14
CA ASP A 773 1.24 2.11 -14.29
C ASP A 773 2.76 2.01 -14.45
N HIS A 774 3.24 2.14 -15.68
CA HIS A 774 4.63 1.85 -16.10
C HIS A 774 5.61 3.00 -15.82
N ARG A 775 6.91 2.67 -15.68
CA ARG A 775 7.88 3.45 -14.88
C ARG A 775 9.29 3.53 -15.47
N CYS A 776 9.42 3.51 -16.80
CA CYS A 776 10.69 3.91 -17.43
C CYS A 776 10.94 5.43 -17.28
N CYS A 777 12.12 5.91 -17.69
CA CYS A 777 12.46 7.35 -17.60
C CYS A 777 11.45 8.26 -18.32
N GLU A 778 11.14 8.04 -19.60
CA GLU A 778 10.18 8.91 -20.33
C GLU A 778 8.84 9.05 -19.58
N GLN A 779 8.33 7.95 -19.04
CA GLN A 779 7.05 7.91 -18.33
C GLN A 779 7.10 8.59 -16.97
N THR A 780 8.24 8.49 -16.29
CA THR A 780 8.47 9.19 -15.02
C THR A 780 8.53 10.70 -15.26
N ALA A 781 9.23 11.13 -16.31
CA ALA A 781 9.27 12.50 -16.76
C ALA A 781 7.90 13.05 -17.24
N ALA A 782 7.11 12.21 -17.92
CA ALA A 782 5.75 12.54 -18.33
C ALA A 782 4.81 12.78 -17.13
N LYS A 783 4.87 11.91 -16.12
CA LYS A 783 4.15 12.07 -14.84
C LYS A 783 4.55 13.35 -14.11
N LEU A 784 5.85 13.67 -14.11
CA LEU A 784 6.36 14.91 -13.50
C LEU A 784 5.82 16.16 -14.20
N ILE A 785 5.74 16.18 -15.54
CA ILE A 785 5.04 17.27 -16.26
C ILE A 785 3.56 17.32 -15.88
N ALA A 786 2.86 16.19 -15.92
CA ALA A 786 1.42 16.14 -15.67
C ALA A 786 1.06 16.62 -14.26
N ALA A 787 1.85 16.25 -13.25
CA ALA A 787 1.65 16.71 -11.88
C ALA A 787 1.91 18.22 -11.72
N VAL A 788 2.93 18.77 -12.39
CA VAL A 788 3.20 20.22 -12.40
C VAL A 788 2.11 20.98 -13.16
N ALA A 789 1.61 20.44 -14.26
CA ALA A 789 0.52 21.02 -15.03
C ALA A 789 -0.78 21.08 -14.20
N ALA A 790 -1.15 20.00 -13.50
CA ALA A 790 -2.26 19.97 -12.57
C ALA A 790 -2.08 20.97 -11.40
N LEU A 791 -0.86 21.08 -10.85
CA LEU A 791 -0.54 22.03 -9.78
C LEU A 791 -0.73 23.49 -10.24
N MET A 792 -0.37 23.80 -11.48
CA MET A 792 -0.61 25.11 -12.12
C MET A 792 -2.07 25.33 -12.58
N ALA A 793 -2.91 24.30 -12.55
CA ALA A 793 -4.36 24.42 -12.69
C ALA A 793 -5.11 24.53 -11.35
N GLY A 794 -4.40 24.49 -10.20
CA GLY A 794 -5.02 24.55 -8.87
C GLY A 794 -5.47 23.18 -8.34
N GLY A 795 -4.92 22.08 -8.88
CA GLY A 795 -5.11 20.74 -8.31
C GLY A 795 -4.54 20.61 -6.88
N ASP A 796 -5.03 19.62 -6.14
CA ASP A 796 -4.65 19.40 -4.73
C ASP A 796 -3.14 19.24 -4.55
N GLN A 797 -2.53 20.18 -3.81
CA GLN A 797 -1.10 20.15 -3.52
C GLN A 797 -0.69 18.89 -2.76
N HIS A 798 -1.55 18.36 -1.87
CA HIS A 798 -1.20 17.18 -1.07
C HIS A 798 -1.14 15.91 -1.93
N LYS A 799 -2.13 15.67 -2.80
CA LYS A 799 -2.10 14.60 -3.81
C LYS A 799 -0.90 14.71 -4.75
N LEU A 800 -0.63 15.90 -5.28
CA LEU A 800 0.39 16.11 -6.32
C LEU A 800 1.82 16.11 -5.79
N ARG A 801 2.03 16.55 -4.55
CA ARG A 801 3.31 16.49 -3.82
C ARG A 801 3.94 15.10 -3.89
N ASP A 802 3.13 14.09 -3.61
CA ASP A 802 3.56 12.71 -3.48
C ASP A 802 4.01 12.13 -4.82
N VAL A 803 3.31 12.44 -5.91
CA VAL A 803 3.70 12.10 -7.29
C VAL A 803 5.01 12.80 -7.69
N ILE A 804 5.15 14.09 -7.36
CA ILE A 804 6.33 14.88 -7.71
C ILE A 804 7.59 14.39 -6.98
N VAL A 805 7.50 14.14 -5.68
CA VAL A 805 8.64 13.64 -4.88
C VAL A 805 9.03 12.23 -5.29
N ALA A 806 8.05 11.34 -5.52
CA ALA A 806 8.32 9.98 -5.99
C ALA A 806 8.94 9.97 -7.40
N GLY A 807 8.43 10.78 -8.32
CA GLY A 807 8.98 10.92 -9.67
C GLY A 807 10.41 11.45 -9.68
N ALA A 808 10.72 12.45 -8.83
CA ALA A 808 12.06 13.02 -8.72
C ALA A 808 13.11 11.99 -8.25
N GLU A 809 12.82 11.25 -7.17
CA GLU A 809 13.71 10.19 -6.70
C GLU A 809 13.77 9.00 -7.68
N ARG A 810 12.68 8.70 -8.40
CA ARG A 810 12.67 7.68 -9.47
C ARG A 810 13.56 8.06 -10.65
N GLU A 811 13.50 9.30 -11.13
CA GLU A 811 14.40 9.78 -12.20
C GLU A 811 15.87 9.74 -11.77
N LYS A 812 16.15 10.12 -10.52
CA LYS A 812 17.49 10.10 -9.92
C LYS A 812 18.12 8.69 -9.85
N LEU A 813 17.31 7.62 -9.81
CA LEU A 813 17.77 6.23 -9.94
C LEU A 813 18.11 5.84 -11.40
N MET A 814 17.66 6.63 -12.39
CA MET A 814 17.91 6.43 -13.81
C MET A 814 18.91 7.45 -14.40
N HIS A 815 19.12 8.58 -13.74
CA HIS A 815 20.06 9.63 -14.14
C HIS A 815 21.52 9.13 -14.08
N LEU A 816 22.27 9.44 -15.12
CA LEU A 816 23.72 9.25 -15.21
C LEU A 816 24.35 10.65 -15.37
N PRO A 817 24.90 11.26 -14.31
CA PRO A 817 25.47 12.60 -14.36
C PRO A 817 26.47 12.81 -15.51
N GLY A 818 26.23 13.83 -16.32
CA GLY A 818 27.00 14.15 -17.52
C GLY A 818 26.87 13.16 -18.69
N ARG A 819 25.98 12.16 -18.60
CA ARG A 819 25.81 11.07 -19.59
C ARG A 819 24.37 10.85 -20.07
N GLY A 820 23.35 11.33 -19.37
CA GLY A 820 21.94 11.20 -19.76
C GLY A 820 21.10 10.37 -18.79
N PHE A 821 20.17 9.56 -19.30
CA PHE A 821 19.29 8.69 -18.51
C PHE A 821 19.32 7.24 -19.01
N MET A 822 19.37 6.28 -18.10
CA MET A 822 19.04 4.87 -18.33
C MET A 822 17.53 4.73 -18.58
N MET A 823 17.09 3.67 -19.28
CA MET A 823 15.65 3.49 -19.50
C MET A 823 14.89 3.03 -18.24
N TYR A 824 15.50 2.13 -17.47
CA TYR A 824 15.05 1.62 -16.17
C TYR A 824 16.29 1.52 -15.25
N PRO A 825 16.16 1.45 -13.91
CA PRO A 825 17.30 1.24 -13.04
C PRO A 825 18.02 -0.10 -13.30
N PRO A 826 19.29 -0.24 -12.88
CA PRO A 826 20.05 -1.48 -13.05
C PRO A 826 19.41 -2.71 -12.39
N GLN A 827 18.69 -2.53 -11.28
CA GLN A 827 18.05 -3.60 -10.52
C GLN A 827 16.90 -4.28 -11.31
N GLU A 828 16.16 -3.51 -12.11
CA GLU A 828 15.04 -4.01 -12.91
C GLU A 828 15.52 -4.59 -14.25
N SER A 829 16.43 -3.85 -14.90
CA SER A 829 16.95 -4.09 -16.26
C SER A 829 18.08 -5.13 -16.36
N GLY A 830 18.29 -5.95 -15.33
CA GLY A 830 19.30 -7.02 -15.34
C GLY A 830 20.75 -6.52 -15.29
N GLY A 831 20.98 -5.33 -14.73
CA GLY A 831 22.31 -4.73 -14.54
C GLY A 831 22.71 -3.71 -15.60
N ASN A 832 21.80 -3.27 -16.49
CA ASN A 832 22.14 -2.27 -17.49
C ASN A 832 22.47 -0.91 -16.84
N THR A 833 23.59 -0.31 -17.26
CA THR A 833 24.14 0.96 -16.74
C THR A 833 24.51 1.96 -17.85
N SER A 834 23.95 1.75 -19.04
CA SER A 834 24.14 2.61 -20.22
C SER A 834 22.98 3.60 -20.38
N PRO A 835 23.24 4.85 -20.80
CA PRO A 835 22.17 5.77 -21.18
C PRO A 835 21.39 5.22 -22.38
N ASN A 836 20.12 5.59 -22.49
CA ASN A 836 19.29 5.28 -23.65
C ASN A 836 19.20 6.53 -24.55
N ASP A 837 19.74 6.44 -25.77
CA ASP A 837 19.91 7.60 -26.66
C ASP A 837 18.58 8.19 -27.17
N TYR A 838 17.48 7.44 -27.13
CA TYR A 838 16.17 7.91 -27.56
C TYR A 838 15.27 8.26 -26.36
N TRP A 839 14.96 7.29 -25.49
CA TRP A 839 14.05 7.51 -24.36
C TRP A 839 14.66 8.39 -23.27
N GLY A 840 15.96 8.30 -23.03
CA GLY A 840 16.64 9.21 -22.12
C GLY A 840 16.71 10.64 -22.66
N LYS A 841 16.80 10.81 -23.99
CA LYS A 841 16.64 12.12 -24.64
C LYS A 841 15.21 12.65 -24.44
N ARG A 842 14.17 11.84 -24.66
CA ARG A 842 12.77 12.24 -24.42
C ARG A 842 12.49 12.60 -22.95
N ALA A 843 13.06 11.85 -22.00
CA ALA A 843 13.01 12.20 -20.57
C ALA A 843 13.69 13.55 -20.30
N ALA A 844 14.93 13.75 -20.75
CA ALA A 844 15.66 15.01 -20.60
C ALA A 844 14.90 16.22 -21.21
N GLU A 845 14.28 16.02 -22.37
CA GLU A 845 13.41 17.00 -23.02
C GLU A 845 12.18 17.36 -22.17
N HIS A 846 11.53 16.37 -21.59
CA HIS A 846 10.37 16.53 -20.72
C HIS A 846 10.76 17.27 -19.43
N LEU A 847 11.76 16.77 -18.68
CA LEU A 847 12.19 17.38 -17.42
C LEU A 847 12.68 18.83 -17.61
N SER A 848 13.40 19.12 -18.70
CA SER A 848 13.83 20.49 -19.04
C SER A 848 12.68 21.43 -19.46
N SER A 849 11.48 20.90 -19.66
CA SER A 849 10.25 21.63 -19.97
C SER A 849 9.39 21.88 -18.73
N VAL A 850 9.66 21.23 -17.58
CA VAL A 850 9.01 21.52 -16.29
C VAL A 850 9.18 22.99 -15.90
N ALA A 851 10.36 23.57 -16.11
CA ALA A 851 10.64 24.99 -15.87
C ALA A 851 9.88 25.96 -16.79
N LEU A 852 9.30 25.49 -17.90
CA LEU A 852 8.46 26.30 -18.79
C LEU A 852 7.01 26.33 -18.30
N ILE A 853 6.45 25.16 -17.96
CA ILE A 853 5.06 25.00 -17.51
C ILE A 853 4.88 25.53 -16.07
N GLY A 854 5.85 25.24 -15.19
CA GLY A 854 5.81 25.57 -13.78
C GLY A 854 6.44 26.91 -13.40
N GLN A 855 6.62 27.89 -14.31
CA GLN A 855 7.36 29.13 -14.01
C GLN A 855 7.03 29.80 -12.66
N PRO A 856 5.75 29.93 -12.23
CA PRO A 856 5.41 30.52 -10.92
C PRO A 856 6.02 29.81 -9.70
N LEU A 857 6.34 28.51 -9.80
CA LEU A 857 6.97 27.72 -8.74
C LEU A 857 8.46 28.08 -8.51
N PHE A 858 9.09 28.71 -9.50
CA PHE A 858 10.52 29.03 -9.50
C PHE A 858 10.82 30.51 -9.28
N ALA A 859 9.78 31.36 -9.18
CA ALA A 859 9.92 32.79 -8.91
C ALA A 859 10.35 33.08 -7.45
N ASP A 860 11.15 34.12 -7.27
CA ASP A 860 11.56 34.58 -5.94
C ASP A 860 10.35 35.05 -5.12
N GLY A 861 10.17 34.47 -3.94
CA GLY A 861 9.03 34.76 -3.06
C GLY A 861 7.81 33.85 -3.23
N ALA A 862 7.92 32.72 -3.94
CA ALA A 862 6.87 31.71 -4.09
C ALA A 862 6.53 30.92 -2.79
N THR A 863 6.08 31.61 -1.73
CA THR A 863 5.76 31.02 -0.40
C THR A 863 4.42 30.31 -0.32
N SER A 864 3.69 30.16 -1.44
CA SER A 864 2.34 29.57 -1.52
C SER A 864 2.32 28.08 -1.92
N TYR A 865 3.48 27.43 -1.95
CA TYR A 865 3.66 26.04 -2.34
C TYR A 865 4.55 25.30 -1.35
N ASP A 866 4.33 23.99 -1.15
CA ASP A 866 5.17 23.16 -0.26
C ASP A 866 6.65 23.21 -0.69
N PRO A 867 7.60 23.61 0.19
CA PRO A 867 9.02 23.64 -0.11
C PRO A 867 9.59 22.30 -0.62
N THR A 868 9.01 21.16 -0.21
CA THR A 868 9.37 19.83 -0.69
C THR A 868 9.15 19.70 -2.20
N ILE A 869 8.03 20.26 -2.70
CA ILE A 869 7.69 20.26 -4.13
C ILE A 869 8.71 21.13 -4.88
N VAL A 870 8.95 22.35 -4.40
CA VAL A 870 9.88 23.29 -5.05
C VAL A 870 11.31 22.72 -5.08
N GLN A 871 11.74 22.02 -4.03
CA GLN A 871 13.05 21.36 -3.98
C GLN A 871 13.15 20.19 -4.97
N ALA A 872 12.16 19.29 -4.97
CA ALA A 872 12.12 18.14 -5.89
C ALA A 872 12.09 18.59 -7.36
N LEU A 873 11.31 19.63 -7.68
CA LEU A 873 11.24 20.17 -9.04
C LEU A 873 12.53 20.88 -9.48
N ARG A 874 13.27 21.51 -8.57
CA ARG A 874 14.61 22.05 -8.88
C ARG A 874 15.58 20.93 -9.25
N GLN A 875 15.63 19.85 -8.47
CA GLN A 875 16.45 18.67 -8.78
C GLN A 875 16.07 18.03 -10.12
N VAL A 876 14.76 17.91 -10.41
CA VAL A 876 14.24 17.43 -11.69
C VAL A 876 14.71 18.29 -12.87
N VAL A 877 14.64 19.62 -12.75
CA VAL A 877 15.10 20.54 -13.80
C VAL A 877 16.63 20.47 -13.95
N GLU A 878 17.39 20.32 -12.87
CA GLU A 878 18.84 20.15 -12.89
C GLU A 878 19.27 18.86 -13.62
N MET A 879 18.66 17.71 -13.28
CA MET A 879 18.92 16.44 -13.98
C MET A 879 18.50 16.51 -15.46
N GLY A 880 17.36 17.15 -15.75
CA GLY A 880 16.89 17.40 -17.11
C GLY A 880 17.90 18.19 -17.95
N LEU A 881 18.43 19.30 -17.41
CA LEU A 881 19.38 20.17 -18.10
C LEU A 881 20.78 19.53 -18.26
N ASP A 882 21.25 18.77 -17.27
CA ASP A 882 22.49 17.99 -17.38
C ASP A 882 22.39 16.91 -18.47
N ALA A 883 21.30 16.14 -18.48
CA ALA A 883 21.04 15.16 -19.53
C ALA A 883 20.85 15.82 -20.90
N ALA A 884 20.13 16.95 -20.98
CA ALA A 884 19.97 17.71 -22.21
C ALA A 884 21.31 18.20 -22.78
N LYS A 885 22.24 18.62 -21.92
CA LYS A 885 23.62 18.95 -22.31
C LYS A 885 24.38 17.72 -22.82
N ALA A 886 24.26 16.56 -22.15
CA ALA A 886 24.88 15.30 -22.60
C ALA A 886 24.38 14.85 -23.98
N TYR A 887 23.05 14.89 -24.20
CA TYR A 887 22.40 14.59 -25.47
C TYR A 887 22.46 15.71 -26.51
N ARG A 888 23.13 16.84 -26.22
CA ARG A 888 23.29 18.02 -27.10
C ARG A 888 21.97 18.64 -27.60
N ILE A 889 20.99 18.75 -26.71
CA ILE A 889 19.66 19.28 -27.00
C ILE A 889 19.69 20.81 -26.90
N GLU A 890 19.30 21.52 -27.97
CA GLU A 890 19.19 22.97 -27.96
C GLU A 890 17.90 23.41 -27.23
N MET A 891 18.06 23.89 -25.98
CA MET A 891 16.94 24.38 -25.15
C MET A 891 16.30 25.70 -25.65
N GLN A 892 16.89 26.32 -26.67
CA GLN A 892 16.30 27.31 -27.56
C GLN A 892 16.72 26.90 -28.98
N PRO A 893 15.86 26.16 -29.73
CA PRO A 893 16.29 25.53 -30.98
C PRO A 893 16.58 26.55 -32.08
N SER A 894 17.81 26.54 -32.58
CA SER A 894 18.26 27.40 -33.70
C SER A 894 17.63 27.01 -35.04
N LYS A 895 17.23 25.75 -35.16
CA LYS A 895 16.54 25.14 -36.31
C LYS A 895 15.31 24.40 -35.81
N ILE A 896 14.20 24.51 -36.53
CA ILE A 896 12.95 23.80 -36.22
C ILE A 896 12.89 22.49 -37.02
N GLU A 897 12.94 21.34 -36.34
CA GLU A 897 12.87 20.02 -36.98
C GLU A 897 11.53 19.29 -36.75
N ASN A 898 10.75 19.71 -35.76
CA ASN A 898 9.49 19.11 -35.34
C ASN A 898 8.63 20.13 -34.55
N GLY A 899 7.39 19.75 -34.22
CA GLY A 899 6.43 20.56 -33.48
C GLY A 899 6.87 20.89 -32.05
N ARG A 900 7.58 19.98 -31.36
CA ARG A 900 8.11 20.21 -30.00
C ARG A 900 9.14 21.34 -30.00
N ASP A 901 9.99 21.41 -31.03
CA ASP A 901 10.92 22.53 -31.24
C ASP A 901 10.18 23.82 -31.61
N ALA A 902 9.14 23.73 -32.45
CA ALA A 902 8.31 24.89 -32.81
C ALA A 902 7.64 25.51 -31.57
N TYR A 903 7.03 24.68 -30.71
CA TYR A 903 6.43 25.12 -29.44
C TYR A 903 7.46 25.77 -28.52
N ARG A 904 8.64 25.16 -28.36
CA ARG A 904 9.75 25.73 -27.57
C ARG A 904 10.24 27.06 -28.09
N ALA A 905 10.43 27.20 -29.41
CA ALA A 905 10.88 28.44 -30.02
C ALA A 905 9.88 29.58 -29.80
N VAL A 906 8.58 29.33 -29.97
CA VAL A 906 7.53 30.32 -29.71
C VAL A 906 7.45 30.67 -28.21
N ALA A 907 7.34 29.65 -27.34
CA ALA A 907 7.13 29.85 -25.90
C ALA A 907 8.35 30.46 -25.17
N ARG A 908 9.57 30.24 -25.68
CA ARG A 908 10.81 30.84 -25.15
C ARG A 908 11.27 32.09 -25.92
N GLN A 909 10.45 32.59 -26.85
CA GLN A 909 10.73 33.77 -27.69
C GLN A 909 12.10 33.70 -28.41
N ALA A 910 12.45 32.53 -28.94
CA ALA A 910 13.70 32.32 -29.67
C ALA A 910 13.69 33.08 -31.02
N ALA A 911 14.88 33.37 -31.57
CA ALA A 911 15.03 34.03 -32.87
C ALA A 911 14.33 33.28 -34.03
N SER A 912 14.22 31.96 -33.91
CA SER A 912 13.51 31.04 -34.82
C SER A 912 11.97 31.07 -34.70
N LYS A 913 11.38 31.97 -33.88
CA LYS A 913 9.91 32.05 -33.65
C LYS A 913 9.10 32.16 -34.95
N SER A 914 9.56 32.92 -35.94
CA SER A 914 8.85 33.06 -37.22
C SER A 914 8.84 31.76 -38.02
N ASP A 915 9.98 31.07 -38.11
CA ASP A 915 10.09 29.78 -38.80
C ASP A 915 9.29 28.69 -38.08
N ALA A 916 9.21 28.75 -36.74
CA ALA A 916 8.41 27.86 -35.91
C ALA A 916 6.90 27.99 -36.19
N LEU A 917 6.38 29.22 -36.34
CA LEU A 917 4.98 29.45 -36.69
C LEU A 917 4.68 29.00 -38.13
N ILE A 918 5.57 29.28 -39.09
CA ILE A 918 5.45 28.81 -40.47
C ILE A 918 5.48 27.27 -40.54
N TYR A 919 6.37 26.63 -39.77
CA TYR A 919 6.43 25.18 -39.64
C TYR A 919 5.10 24.62 -39.11
N ALA A 920 4.61 25.12 -37.98
CA ALA A 920 3.38 24.63 -37.35
C ALA A 920 2.14 24.84 -38.23
N GLN A 921 2.01 25.99 -38.89
CA GLN A 921 0.95 26.26 -39.88
C GLN A 921 0.96 25.24 -41.02
N ARG A 922 2.13 24.98 -41.60
CA ARG A 922 2.31 24.04 -42.73
C ARG A 922 1.99 22.61 -42.30
N THR A 923 2.47 22.19 -41.13
CA THR A 923 2.29 20.84 -40.60
C THR A 923 0.82 20.57 -40.28
N LEU A 924 0.11 21.47 -39.57
CA LEU A 924 -1.32 21.27 -39.30
C LEU A 924 -2.17 21.26 -40.57
N LYS A 925 -1.88 22.12 -41.56
CA LYS A 925 -2.56 22.09 -42.86
C LYS A 925 -2.34 20.75 -43.58
N SER A 926 -1.14 20.17 -43.50
CA SER A 926 -0.89 18.84 -44.08
C SER A 926 -1.71 17.73 -43.42
N PHE A 927 -1.98 17.82 -42.11
CA PHE A 927 -2.90 16.89 -41.43
C PHE A 927 -4.37 17.14 -41.80
N ALA A 928 -4.79 18.41 -41.95
CA ALA A 928 -6.13 18.77 -42.42
C ALA A 928 -6.41 18.28 -43.85
N ASP A 929 -5.40 18.35 -44.73
CA ASP A 929 -5.43 17.81 -46.11
C ASP A 929 -5.57 16.26 -46.18
N ASN A 930 -5.70 15.56 -45.05
CA ASN A 930 -5.69 14.10 -44.94
C ASN A 930 -4.46 13.41 -45.59
N LYS A 931 -3.31 14.12 -45.68
CA LYS A 931 -2.04 13.51 -46.09
C LYS A 931 -1.57 12.62 -44.96
N THR A 932 -1.79 11.32 -45.14
CA THR A 932 -1.62 10.30 -44.10
C THR A 932 -0.19 10.33 -43.53
N PRO A 933 0.00 10.30 -42.20
CA PRO A 933 1.32 10.03 -41.64
C PRO A 933 1.82 8.66 -42.14
N ALA A 934 3.14 8.48 -42.19
CA ALA A 934 3.72 7.18 -42.53
C ALA A 934 3.28 6.12 -41.51
N PRO A 935 3.01 4.87 -41.93
CA PRO A 935 2.59 3.80 -41.03
C PRO A 935 3.66 3.52 -39.96
N GLY A 936 3.23 3.31 -38.70
CA GLY A 936 4.13 3.14 -37.56
C GLY A 936 4.53 4.47 -36.91
N GLY A 937 3.55 5.35 -36.63
CA GLY A 937 3.78 6.71 -36.15
C GLY A 937 2.57 7.43 -35.54
N ALA A 938 1.46 6.77 -35.23
CA ALA A 938 0.23 7.42 -34.73
C ALA A 938 0.46 8.28 -33.46
N VAL A 939 1.19 7.75 -32.47
CA VAL A 939 1.61 8.47 -31.25
C VAL A 939 2.41 9.73 -31.60
N LEU A 940 3.40 9.61 -32.51
CA LEU A 940 4.24 10.73 -32.93
C LEU A 940 3.46 11.77 -33.76
N ALA A 941 2.47 11.33 -34.55
CA ALA A 941 1.59 12.22 -35.31
C ALA A 941 0.59 12.98 -34.42
N ARG A 942 0.19 12.42 -33.26
CA ARG A 942 -0.57 13.14 -32.23
C ARG A 942 0.31 14.09 -31.43
N GLU A 943 1.53 13.68 -31.05
CA GLU A 943 2.54 14.56 -30.45
C GLU A 943 2.80 15.80 -31.34
N GLU A 944 3.07 15.57 -32.62
CA GLU A 944 3.40 16.61 -33.60
C GLU A 944 2.25 17.61 -33.78
N GLN A 945 1.01 17.13 -33.94
CA GLN A 945 -0.17 17.98 -34.02
C GLN A 945 -0.39 18.79 -32.73
N ALA A 946 -0.24 18.17 -31.57
CA ALA A 946 -0.50 18.82 -30.28
C ALA A 946 0.50 19.95 -30.02
N TYR A 947 1.80 19.73 -30.22
CA TYR A 947 2.78 20.80 -30.08
C TYR A 947 2.69 21.87 -31.19
N CYS A 948 2.36 21.50 -32.44
CA CYS A 948 2.12 22.51 -33.48
C CYS A 948 0.92 23.41 -33.13
N ALA A 949 -0.19 22.85 -32.66
CA ALA A 949 -1.35 23.62 -32.22
C ALA A 949 -1.02 24.52 -31.00
N ALA A 950 -0.28 23.98 -30.02
CA ALA A 950 0.22 24.75 -28.89
C ALA A 950 1.10 25.94 -29.34
N ALA A 951 2.00 25.72 -30.32
CA ALA A 951 2.86 26.75 -30.88
C ALA A 951 2.07 27.90 -31.55
N LEU A 952 1.01 27.59 -32.30
CA LEU A 952 0.17 28.62 -32.95
C LEU A 952 -0.62 29.43 -31.91
N LEU A 953 -1.19 28.77 -30.90
CA LEU A 953 -1.90 29.44 -29.80
C LEU A 953 -0.98 30.35 -28.98
N THR A 954 0.21 29.86 -28.58
CA THR A 954 1.24 30.68 -27.91
C THR A 954 1.82 31.77 -28.84
N GLY A 955 1.61 31.66 -30.15
CA GLY A 955 1.95 32.69 -31.14
C GLY A 955 1.11 33.96 -31.01
N GLY A 956 -0.16 33.83 -30.60
CA GLY A 956 -1.11 34.94 -30.39
C GLY A 956 -1.82 35.46 -31.64
N ASP A 957 -1.61 34.84 -32.81
CA ASP A 957 -2.20 35.27 -34.09
C ASP A 957 -3.54 34.57 -34.35
N GLN A 958 -4.61 35.36 -34.28
CA GLN A 958 -6.02 34.96 -34.46
C GLN A 958 -6.30 34.25 -35.78
N THR A 959 -5.52 34.51 -36.85
CA THR A 959 -5.72 33.83 -38.15
C THR A 959 -5.44 32.32 -38.09
N ASN A 960 -4.77 31.85 -37.03
CA ASN A 960 -4.45 30.44 -36.81
C ASN A 960 -5.42 29.72 -35.85
N LEU A 961 -6.35 30.45 -35.23
CA LEU A 961 -7.24 29.92 -34.18
C LEU A 961 -8.06 28.71 -34.68
N GLY A 962 -8.59 28.79 -35.90
CA GLY A 962 -9.33 27.69 -36.53
C GLY A 962 -8.51 26.41 -36.64
N LEU A 963 -7.29 26.48 -37.20
CA LEU A 963 -6.39 25.32 -37.35
C LEU A 963 -5.99 24.69 -36.01
N ALA A 964 -5.82 25.51 -34.97
CA ALA A 964 -5.49 25.03 -33.64
C ALA A 964 -6.68 24.34 -32.95
N ILE A 965 -7.91 24.85 -33.13
CA ILE A 965 -9.13 24.22 -32.61
C ILE A 965 -9.48 22.95 -33.39
N GLU A 966 -9.34 22.95 -34.71
CA GLU A 966 -9.52 21.78 -35.57
C GLU A 966 -8.58 20.62 -35.16
N ALA A 967 -7.29 20.93 -34.92
CA ALA A 967 -6.32 19.97 -34.39
C ALA A 967 -6.66 19.53 -32.95
N THR A 968 -7.13 20.45 -32.09
CA THR A 968 -7.59 20.12 -30.74
C THR A 968 -8.74 19.12 -30.77
N ASN A 969 -9.73 19.33 -31.64
CA ASN A 969 -10.89 18.46 -31.77
C ASN A 969 -10.50 17.05 -32.27
N ARG A 970 -9.57 16.94 -33.23
CA ARG A 970 -8.97 15.64 -33.63
C ARG A 970 -8.27 14.91 -32.48
N LEU A 971 -7.51 15.64 -31.67
CA LEU A 971 -6.79 15.05 -30.53
C LEU A 971 -7.75 14.64 -29.42
N ALA A 972 -8.72 15.48 -29.09
CA ALA A 972 -9.73 15.18 -28.07
C ALA A 972 -10.66 14.03 -28.48
N SER A 973 -10.94 13.83 -29.78
CA SER A 973 -11.66 12.64 -30.27
C SER A 973 -10.88 11.34 -30.12
N SER A 974 -9.56 11.42 -29.91
CA SER A 974 -8.65 10.28 -29.71
C SER A 974 -8.46 9.87 -28.25
N LEU A 975 -9.13 10.54 -27.29
CA LEU A 975 -9.04 10.19 -25.87
C LEU A 975 -9.67 8.82 -25.56
N ASP A 976 -9.06 8.10 -24.62
CA ASP A 976 -9.47 6.78 -24.13
C ASP A 976 -10.54 6.83 -23.03
N GLY A 977 -10.79 5.69 -22.37
CA GLY A 977 -11.74 5.57 -21.25
C GLY A 977 -11.25 6.15 -19.92
N GLU A 978 -9.94 6.35 -19.75
CA GLU A 978 -9.35 7.03 -18.59
C GLU A 978 -9.27 8.55 -18.81
N GLY A 979 -9.37 9.01 -20.07
CA GLY A 979 -9.32 10.41 -20.46
C GLY A 979 -7.92 10.90 -20.83
N ARG A 980 -7.04 9.99 -21.28
CA ARG A 980 -5.72 10.32 -21.85
C ARG A 980 -5.59 9.85 -23.30
N LEU A 981 -4.43 10.13 -23.93
CA LEU A 981 -4.06 9.51 -25.21
C LEU A 981 -3.30 8.20 -24.95
N TYR A 982 -3.09 7.41 -26.01
CA TYR A 982 -2.51 6.06 -25.95
C TYR A 982 -1.20 5.97 -25.15
N SER A 983 -0.33 6.98 -25.28
CA SER A 983 1.00 7.00 -24.67
C SER A 983 1.15 8.15 -23.67
N THR A 984 2.22 8.07 -22.88
CA THR A 984 2.73 9.21 -22.11
C THR A 984 3.24 10.33 -23.02
N VAL A 985 3.83 9.97 -24.16
CA VAL A 985 4.46 10.91 -25.11
C VAL A 985 3.45 11.90 -25.70
N ASP A 986 2.33 11.41 -26.24
CA ASP A 986 1.29 12.23 -26.85
C ASP A 986 0.35 12.86 -25.80
N SER A 987 0.09 12.18 -24.68
CA SER A 987 -0.65 12.78 -23.55
C SER A 987 0.04 14.03 -22.99
N VAL A 988 1.37 14.05 -22.85
CA VAL A 988 2.13 15.26 -22.43
C VAL A 988 2.05 16.38 -23.46
N ALA A 989 2.04 16.05 -24.75
CA ALA A 989 1.85 17.04 -25.81
C ALA A 989 0.43 17.64 -25.76
N LEU A 990 -0.60 16.83 -25.49
CA LEU A 990 -1.97 17.31 -25.29
C LEU A 990 -2.12 18.16 -24.02
N ILE A 991 -1.44 17.82 -22.91
CA ILE A 991 -1.36 18.67 -21.71
C ILE A 991 -0.76 20.04 -22.07
N SER A 992 0.28 20.07 -22.91
CA SER A 992 0.92 21.31 -23.38
C SER A 992 -0.03 22.14 -24.26
N LEU A 993 -0.81 21.50 -25.13
CA LEU A 993 -1.88 22.13 -25.93
C LEU A 993 -3.00 22.71 -25.05
N MET A 994 -3.51 21.94 -24.08
CA MET A 994 -4.58 22.41 -23.20
C MET A 994 -4.12 23.53 -22.26
N ALA A 995 -2.86 23.53 -21.84
CA ALA A 995 -2.25 24.68 -21.16
C ALA A 995 -2.23 25.92 -22.07
N ALA A 996 -1.83 25.78 -23.33
CA ALA A 996 -1.84 26.88 -24.31
C ALA A 996 -3.26 27.43 -24.59
N LEU A 997 -4.28 26.56 -24.67
CA LEU A 997 -5.69 26.95 -24.80
C LEU A 997 -6.15 27.81 -23.60
N ARG A 998 -5.84 27.37 -22.36
CA ARG A 998 -6.15 28.11 -21.13
C ARG A 998 -5.45 29.48 -21.09
N VAL A 999 -4.18 29.55 -21.51
CA VAL A 999 -3.42 30.82 -21.62
C VAL A 999 -4.00 31.75 -22.70
N ALA A 1000 -4.53 31.20 -23.79
CA ALA A 1000 -5.25 31.96 -24.82
C ALA A 1000 -6.69 32.36 -24.42
N GLY A 1001 -7.13 32.03 -23.19
CA GLY A 1001 -8.48 32.32 -22.68
C GLY A 1001 -9.58 31.41 -23.23
N ILE A 1002 -9.23 30.40 -24.04
CA ILE A 1002 -10.19 29.51 -24.69
C ILE A 1002 -10.70 28.48 -23.68
N GLY A 1003 -12.01 28.40 -23.51
CA GLY A 1003 -12.64 27.48 -22.57
C GLY A 1003 -12.37 27.80 -21.09
N VAL A 1004 -12.20 29.09 -20.74
CA VAL A 1004 -11.93 29.52 -19.35
C VAL A 1004 -13.19 30.13 -18.71
N GLY A 1005 -13.93 29.30 -17.95
CA GLY A 1005 -14.82 29.74 -16.88
C GLY A 1005 -16.17 30.35 -17.27
N GLY A 1006 -16.72 30.06 -18.45
CA GLY A 1006 -18.11 30.35 -18.86
C GLY A 1006 -18.51 31.83 -19.04
N LYS A 1007 -17.74 32.78 -18.50
CA LYS A 1007 -18.02 34.24 -18.47
C LYS A 1007 -17.78 34.98 -19.80
N GLY A 1008 -17.66 34.26 -20.90
CA GLY A 1008 -17.50 34.86 -22.23
C GLY A 1008 -18.81 35.47 -22.74
N SER A 1009 -18.72 36.42 -23.66
CA SER A 1009 -19.89 36.98 -24.37
C SER A 1009 -20.45 36.05 -25.45
N SER A 1010 -20.06 34.77 -25.47
CA SER A 1010 -20.51 33.80 -26.47
C SER A 1010 -22.03 33.69 -26.49
N LEU A 1011 -22.62 33.84 -27.67
CA LEU A 1011 -24.04 33.64 -27.92
C LEU A 1011 -24.25 32.26 -28.54
N VAL A 1012 -25.19 31.48 -28.01
CA VAL A 1012 -25.48 30.13 -28.49
C VAL A 1012 -26.97 29.94 -28.74
N ARG A 1013 -27.32 29.05 -29.67
CA ARG A 1013 -28.66 28.49 -29.81
C ARG A 1013 -28.64 27.08 -29.22
N LEU A 1014 -29.28 26.89 -28.07
CA LEU A 1014 -29.37 25.62 -27.35
C LEU A 1014 -30.77 25.04 -27.56
N ASP A 1015 -30.87 23.84 -28.14
CA ASP A 1015 -32.16 23.15 -28.40
C ASP A 1015 -33.22 24.07 -29.05
N GLY A 1016 -32.78 24.91 -30.01
CA GLY A 1016 -33.59 25.88 -30.74
C GLY A 1016 -33.72 27.29 -30.11
N GLN A 1017 -33.34 27.50 -28.85
CA GLN A 1017 -33.46 28.78 -28.15
C GLN A 1017 -32.15 29.57 -28.10
N GLU A 1018 -32.18 30.84 -28.47
CA GLU A 1018 -31.00 31.73 -28.47
C GLU A 1018 -30.80 32.36 -27.09
N MET A 1019 -29.60 32.19 -26.50
CA MET A 1019 -29.26 32.70 -25.17
C MET A 1019 -27.74 32.86 -24.98
N PRO A 1020 -27.29 33.69 -24.01
CA PRO A 1020 -25.88 33.75 -23.63
C PRO A 1020 -25.37 32.41 -23.07
N LEU A 1021 -24.08 32.10 -23.28
CA LEU A 1021 -23.47 30.85 -22.83
C LEU A 1021 -23.63 30.59 -21.32
N THR A 1022 -23.64 31.64 -20.48
CA THR A 1022 -23.89 31.51 -19.03
C THR A 1022 -25.29 30.95 -18.73
N GLN A 1023 -26.31 31.43 -19.45
CA GLN A 1023 -27.68 30.95 -19.30
C GLN A 1023 -27.84 29.53 -19.89
N ALA A 1024 -27.17 29.25 -21.01
CA ALA A 1024 -27.14 27.91 -21.58
C ALA A 1024 -26.53 26.87 -20.63
N LEU A 1025 -25.51 27.25 -19.83
CA LEU A 1025 -24.91 26.39 -18.81
C LEU A 1025 -25.86 26.11 -17.63
N GLU A 1026 -26.68 27.08 -17.23
CA GLU A 1026 -27.71 26.91 -16.19
C GLU A 1026 -28.85 25.99 -16.68
N VAL A 1027 -29.33 26.20 -17.91
CA VAL A 1027 -30.37 25.36 -18.54
C VAL A 1027 -29.88 23.93 -18.79
N ALA A 1028 -28.69 23.76 -19.38
CA ALA A 1028 -28.09 22.45 -19.62
C ALA A 1028 -27.70 21.71 -18.32
N GLY A 1029 -27.53 22.43 -17.20
CA GLY A 1029 -27.28 21.84 -15.88
C GLY A 1029 -28.41 20.95 -15.37
N ALA A 1030 -29.62 21.07 -15.93
CA ALA A 1030 -30.81 20.31 -15.53
C ALA A 1030 -31.16 19.12 -16.44
N GLY A 1031 -30.41 18.86 -17.53
CA GLY A 1031 -30.80 17.84 -18.51
C GLY A 1031 -29.73 17.43 -19.52
N GLN A 1032 -30.15 16.77 -20.60
CA GLN A 1032 -29.31 16.36 -21.72
C GLN A 1032 -29.56 17.30 -22.90
N THR A 1033 -28.48 17.88 -23.45
CA THR A 1033 -28.56 18.72 -24.66
C THR A 1033 -28.77 17.84 -25.89
N SER A 1034 -29.68 18.22 -26.79
CA SER A 1034 -29.91 17.51 -28.06
C SER A 1034 -29.20 18.19 -29.22
N GLU A 1035 -29.18 19.53 -29.26
CA GLU A 1035 -28.49 20.33 -30.26
C GLU A 1035 -27.93 21.64 -29.69
N ILE A 1036 -26.75 22.06 -30.16
CA ILE A 1036 -26.17 23.38 -29.91
C ILE A 1036 -25.58 23.98 -31.18
N THR A 1037 -25.83 25.27 -31.42
CA THR A 1037 -25.15 26.08 -32.44
C THR A 1037 -24.46 27.28 -31.78
N VAL A 1038 -23.24 27.61 -32.17
CA VAL A 1038 -22.55 28.82 -31.69
C VAL A 1038 -22.83 29.97 -32.66
N LEU A 1039 -23.48 31.02 -32.17
CA LEU A 1039 -23.84 32.22 -32.95
C LEU A 1039 -22.77 33.31 -32.85
N GLU A 1040 -22.08 33.40 -31.72
CA GLU A 1040 -20.92 34.27 -31.53
C GLU A 1040 -19.95 33.63 -30.50
N GLY A 1041 -18.64 33.81 -30.71
CA GLY A 1041 -17.60 33.33 -29.81
C GLY A 1041 -17.28 31.84 -29.99
N VAL A 1042 -17.07 31.16 -28.85
CA VAL A 1042 -16.68 29.74 -28.74
C VAL A 1042 -17.51 29.07 -27.63
N ALA A 1043 -17.88 27.81 -27.84
CA ALA A 1043 -18.46 26.94 -26.80
C ALA A 1043 -17.64 25.64 -26.62
N LEU A 1044 -17.77 24.98 -25.46
CA LEU A 1044 -17.10 23.72 -25.14
C LEU A 1044 -18.15 22.66 -24.79
N VAL A 1045 -18.11 21.52 -25.47
CA VAL A 1045 -19.08 20.42 -25.31
C VAL A 1045 -18.35 19.13 -24.93
N GLU A 1046 -18.87 18.41 -23.93
CA GLU A 1046 -18.48 17.04 -23.58
C GLU A 1046 -19.36 16.04 -24.35
N LEU A 1047 -18.72 15.04 -24.96
CA LEU A 1047 -19.36 13.91 -25.61
C LEU A 1047 -18.98 12.64 -24.87
N THR A 1048 -19.98 11.87 -24.40
CA THR A 1048 -19.76 10.54 -23.84
C THR A 1048 -20.12 9.48 -24.88
N SER A 1049 -19.12 8.69 -25.27
CA SER A 1049 -19.26 7.63 -26.28
C SER A 1049 -18.76 6.29 -25.74
N GLU A 1050 -19.43 5.20 -26.06
CA GLU A 1050 -18.84 3.87 -25.89
C GLU A 1050 -17.62 3.72 -26.82
N ILE A 1051 -16.51 3.25 -26.28
CA ILE A 1051 -15.38 2.71 -27.04
C ILE A 1051 -15.29 1.21 -26.79
N SER A 1052 -14.91 0.45 -27.82
CA SER A 1052 -14.71 -1.00 -27.74
C SER A 1052 -13.34 -1.35 -28.30
N GLU A 1053 -12.50 -1.96 -27.46
CA GLU A 1053 -11.20 -2.51 -27.85
C GLU A 1053 -11.36 -4.02 -28.06
N ASP A 1054 -11.21 -4.50 -29.30
CA ASP A 1054 -11.22 -5.93 -29.63
C ASP A 1054 -9.80 -6.42 -29.95
N TRP A 1055 -9.20 -7.14 -29.02
CA TRP A 1055 -7.85 -7.73 -29.12
C TRP A 1055 -7.71 -8.64 -30.35
N ASN A 1056 -8.80 -9.24 -30.83
CA ASN A 1056 -8.81 -10.09 -32.03
C ASN A 1056 -8.62 -9.31 -33.33
N THR A 1057 -8.78 -7.98 -33.32
CA THR A 1057 -8.58 -7.13 -34.51
C THR A 1057 -7.11 -6.72 -34.73
N PHE A 1058 -6.27 -6.81 -33.70
CA PHE A 1058 -4.85 -6.51 -33.79
C PHE A 1058 -4.13 -7.56 -34.65
N ARG A 1059 -3.42 -7.09 -35.68
CA ARG A 1059 -2.59 -7.94 -36.53
C ARG A 1059 -1.30 -8.27 -35.79
N ALA A 1060 -0.81 -9.50 -35.97
CA ALA A 1060 0.45 -9.94 -35.38
C ALA A 1060 1.64 -9.39 -36.19
N GLU A 1061 2.04 -8.15 -35.88
CA GLU A 1061 3.26 -7.53 -36.42
C GLU A 1061 4.49 -7.87 -35.56
N LEU A 1062 4.28 -8.15 -34.27
CA LEU A 1062 5.30 -8.64 -33.34
C LEU A 1062 5.18 -10.18 -33.15
N PRO A 1063 6.26 -10.96 -33.40
CA PRO A 1063 6.30 -12.38 -33.08
C PRO A 1063 6.27 -12.62 -31.56
N VAL A 1064 5.20 -13.29 -31.10
CA VAL A 1064 5.00 -13.66 -29.68
C VAL A 1064 4.80 -15.17 -29.59
N ALA A 1065 5.65 -15.83 -28.81
CA ALA A 1065 5.51 -17.26 -28.52
C ALA A 1065 5.05 -17.46 -27.07
N ILE A 1066 4.02 -18.28 -26.87
CA ILE A 1066 3.43 -18.57 -25.56
C ILE A 1066 3.35 -20.06 -25.28
N GLN A 1067 3.51 -20.43 -24.02
CA GLN A 1067 3.41 -21.81 -23.56
C GLN A 1067 2.77 -21.87 -22.16
N LEU A 1068 1.77 -22.74 -22.00
CA LEU A 1068 1.35 -23.22 -20.69
C LEU A 1068 2.14 -24.49 -20.35
N ALA A 1069 3.00 -24.40 -19.34
CA ALA A 1069 3.78 -25.52 -18.81
C ALA A 1069 3.29 -25.90 -17.40
N ARG A 1070 3.78 -27.03 -16.85
CA ARG A 1070 3.79 -27.22 -15.39
C ARG A 1070 5.22 -26.99 -14.88
N PRO A 1071 5.43 -26.55 -13.62
CA PRO A 1071 6.76 -26.41 -13.06
C PRO A 1071 7.63 -27.65 -13.28
N GLY A 1072 8.72 -27.51 -14.06
CA GLY A 1072 9.63 -28.59 -14.43
C GLY A 1072 9.13 -29.61 -15.47
N LYS A 1073 7.99 -29.40 -16.17
CA LYS A 1073 7.47 -30.32 -17.20
C LYS A 1073 6.86 -29.59 -18.41
N LEU A 1074 7.35 -29.95 -19.61
CA LEU A 1074 7.02 -29.27 -20.88
C LEU A 1074 5.65 -29.61 -21.49
N ASN A 1075 5.07 -30.77 -21.19
CA ASN A 1075 3.82 -31.25 -21.82
C ASN A 1075 2.98 -32.09 -20.84
N LEU A 1076 1.79 -31.61 -20.48
CA LEU A 1076 0.78 -32.37 -19.71
C LEU A 1076 -0.66 -31.96 -20.08
N ARG A 1077 -1.31 -32.72 -20.95
CA ARG A 1077 -2.78 -32.80 -21.09
C ARG A 1077 -3.23 -34.23 -20.71
N PRO A 1078 -4.44 -34.43 -20.15
CA PRO A 1078 -5.41 -33.41 -19.73
C PRO A 1078 -4.92 -32.58 -18.53
N LEU A 1079 -5.54 -31.41 -18.35
CA LEU A 1079 -5.45 -30.61 -17.12
C LEU A 1079 -6.69 -30.88 -16.26
N ARG A 1080 -6.53 -30.77 -14.94
CA ARG A 1080 -7.57 -31.00 -13.94
C ARG A 1080 -7.78 -29.77 -13.08
N VAL A 1081 -8.97 -29.60 -12.52
CA VAL A 1081 -9.19 -28.57 -11.49
C VAL A 1081 -8.19 -28.75 -10.35
N GLY A 1082 -7.61 -27.64 -9.90
CA GLY A 1082 -6.55 -27.60 -8.89
C GLY A 1082 -5.12 -27.68 -9.45
N ASP A 1083 -4.90 -28.03 -10.72
CA ASP A 1083 -3.55 -28.07 -11.32
C ASP A 1083 -2.86 -26.70 -11.29
N THR A 1084 -1.52 -26.71 -11.12
CA THR A 1084 -0.67 -25.50 -11.15
C THR A 1084 0.15 -25.45 -12.43
N LEU A 1085 0.25 -24.25 -13.00
CA LEU A 1085 0.77 -23.97 -14.33
C LEU A 1085 1.74 -22.78 -14.30
N GLU A 1086 2.62 -22.70 -15.29
CA GLU A 1086 3.33 -21.48 -15.66
C GLU A 1086 2.87 -21.07 -17.06
N LEU A 1087 2.36 -19.84 -17.20
CA LEU A 1087 2.30 -19.17 -18.49
C LEU A 1087 3.67 -18.53 -18.75
N VAL A 1088 4.36 -19.02 -19.77
CA VAL A 1088 5.61 -18.47 -20.28
C VAL A 1088 5.29 -17.66 -21.53
N VAL A 1089 5.66 -16.38 -21.54
CA VAL A 1089 5.53 -15.49 -22.70
C VAL A 1089 6.92 -15.11 -23.18
N LYS A 1090 7.20 -15.31 -24.47
CA LYS A 1090 8.50 -15.10 -25.11
C LYS A 1090 8.39 -14.16 -26.30
N LEU A 1091 9.43 -13.35 -26.47
CA LEU A 1091 9.66 -12.46 -27.61
C LEU A 1091 10.94 -12.90 -28.31
N GLU A 1092 11.03 -12.72 -29.63
CA GLU A 1092 12.30 -12.92 -30.36
C GLU A 1092 13.33 -11.85 -29.97
N GLN A 1093 12.89 -10.60 -29.83
CA GLN A 1093 13.65 -9.46 -29.36
C GLN A 1093 12.75 -8.58 -28.48
N TYR A 1094 13.33 -7.99 -27.42
CA TYR A 1094 12.65 -6.95 -26.64
C TYR A 1094 12.85 -5.59 -27.33
N GLU A 1095 11.74 -4.90 -27.61
CA GLU A 1095 11.76 -3.46 -27.84
C GLU A 1095 11.31 -2.70 -26.57
N PRO A 1096 11.89 -1.51 -26.32
CA PRO A 1096 11.38 -0.56 -25.33
C PRO A 1096 9.86 -0.43 -25.35
N GLY A 1097 9.24 -0.70 -24.20
CA GLY A 1097 7.81 -0.46 -23.97
C GLY A 1097 6.87 -1.61 -24.32
N LEU A 1098 7.38 -2.81 -24.62
CA LEU A 1098 6.54 -4.01 -24.78
C LEU A 1098 5.95 -4.50 -23.44
N LEU A 1099 4.63 -4.66 -23.42
CA LEU A 1099 3.83 -5.13 -22.30
C LEU A 1099 3.06 -6.39 -22.68
N ALA A 1100 2.97 -7.39 -21.80
CA ALA A 1100 2.03 -8.50 -21.92
C ALA A 1100 0.76 -8.21 -21.09
N GLN A 1101 -0.40 -8.14 -21.75
CA GLN A 1101 -1.72 -8.03 -21.12
C GLN A 1101 -2.46 -9.35 -21.25
N VAL A 1102 -2.97 -9.90 -20.14
CA VAL A 1102 -3.54 -11.26 -20.08
C VAL A 1102 -4.98 -11.20 -19.60
N CYS A 1103 -5.87 -11.92 -20.28
CA CYS A 1103 -7.27 -12.14 -19.89
C CYS A 1103 -7.56 -13.64 -19.88
N LEU A 1104 -7.82 -14.18 -18.68
CA LEU A 1104 -8.04 -15.59 -18.40
C LEU A 1104 -9.54 -15.95 -18.38
N PRO A 1105 -9.91 -17.21 -18.67
CA PRO A 1105 -11.31 -17.64 -18.73
C PRO A 1105 -11.80 -18.11 -17.35
N SER A 1106 -12.98 -18.74 -17.26
CA SER A 1106 -13.48 -19.28 -15.99
C SER A 1106 -12.51 -20.31 -15.40
N ALA A 1107 -11.91 -21.16 -16.24
CA ALA A 1107 -11.10 -22.28 -15.83
C ALA A 1107 -9.70 -21.95 -15.29
N LEU A 1108 -9.11 -20.78 -15.61
CA LEU A 1108 -7.76 -20.40 -15.13
C LEU A 1108 -7.78 -19.10 -14.32
N SER A 1109 -6.97 -19.04 -13.26
CA SER A 1109 -6.75 -17.83 -12.45
C SER A 1109 -5.31 -17.69 -12.02
N ARG A 1110 -4.84 -16.45 -11.87
CA ARG A 1110 -3.66 -16.12 -11.05
C ARG A 1110 -4.15 -15.96 -9.60
N ILE A 1111 -3.48 -16.57 -8.62
CA ILE A 1111 -3.94 -16.61 -7.22
C ILE A 1111 -3.09 -15.67 -6.36
N GLU A 1112 -3.69 -14.61 -5.83
CA GLU A 1112 -3.02 -13.59 -5.01
C GLU A 1112 -3.93 -13.17 -3.85
N GLY A 1113 -3.40 -13.02 -2.62
CA GLY A 1113 -4.15 -12.61 -1.42
C GLY A 1113 -5.36 -13.47 -1.01
N GLY A 1114 -5.61 -14.59 -1.71
CA GLY A 1114 -6.82 -15.42 -1.60
C GLY A 1114 -7.85 -15.20 -2.72
N GLY A 1115 -7.72 -14.14 -3.52
CA GLY A 1115 -8.59 -13.84 -4.65
C GLY A 1115 -8.19 -14.53 -5.96
N GLU A 1116 -9.16 -14.70 -6.86
CA GLU A 1116 -8.94 -15.20 -8.22
C GLU A 1116 -8.79 -14.05 -9.22
N VAL A 1117 -7.55 -13.77 -9.63
CA VAL A 1117 -7.21 -12.70 -10.58
C VAL A 1117 -7.38 -13.21 -12.02
N LYS A 1118 -8.20 -12.49 -12.80
CA LYS A 1118 -8.63 -12.90 -14.15
C LYS A 1118 -8.08 -12.02 -15.28
N LYS A 1119 -7.79 -10.74 -15.02
CA LYS A 1119 -7.20 -9.78 -15.96
C LYS A 1119 -6.03 -9.08 -15.27
N PHE A 1120 -4.90 -8.93 -15.95
CA PHE A 1120 -3.71 -8.23 -15.42
C PHE A 1120 -2.69 -7.87 -16.53
N SER A 1121 -1.79 -6.92 -16.26
CA SER A 1121 -0.72 -6.48 -17.16
C SER A 1121 0.70 -6.70 -16.58
N VAL A 1122 1.70 -6.90 -17.45
CA VAL A 1122 3.10 -7.18 -17.07
C VAL A 1122 4.08 -6.50 -18.03
N ASP A 1123 5.02 -5.71 -17.51
CA ASP A 1123 6.16 -5.18 -18.28
C ASP A 1123 7.25 -6.26 -18.39
N PHE A 1124 7.84 -6.40 -19.58
CA PHE A 1124 8.99 -7.28 -19.81
C PHE A 1124 10.29 -6.72 -19.20
N SER A 1125 10.37 -5.43 -18.88
CA SER A 1125 11.48 -4.77 -18.16
C SER A 1125 12.87 -5.08 -18.75
N GLY A 1126 12.99 -5.03 -20.07
CA GLY A 1126 14.24 -5.32 -20.81
C GLY A 1126 14.49 -6.81 -21.11
N ARG A 1127 13.56 -7.71 -20.79
CA ARG A 1127 13.71 -9.17 -20.94
C ARG A 1127 12.95 -9.69 -22.16
N THR A 1128 13.39 -10.81 -22.73
CA THR A 1128 12.68 -11.52 -23.81
C THR A 1128 11.76 -12.64 -23.32
N GLU A 1129 11.75 -12.94 -22.02
CA GLU A 1129 10.89 -13.97 -21.42
C GLU A 1129 10.33 -13.49 -20.07
N VAL A 1130 9.02 -13.67 -19.87
CA VAL A 1130 8.35 -13.57 -18.56
C VAL A 1130 7.62 -14.87 -18.21
N ARG A 1131 7.53 -15.17 -16.91
CA ARG A 1131 6.89 -16.38 -16.37
C ARG A 1131 5.87 -16.01 -15.31
N LEU A 1132 4.65 -16.53 -15.47
CA LEU A 1132 3.47 -16.09 -14.74
C LEU A 1132 2.80 -17.33 -14.10
N PRO A 1133 2.76 -17.43 -12.76
CA PRO A 1133 2.17 -18.58 -12.08
C PRO A 1133 0.64 -18.55 -12.17
N LEU A 1134 0.06 -19.60 -12.76
CA LEU A 1134 -1.38 -19.75 -12.93
C LEU A 1134 -1.89 -21.04 -12.24
N ARG A 1135 -3.19 -21.09 -11.99
CA ARG A 1135 -3.90 -22.26 -11.46
C ARG A 1135 -5.13 -22.56 -12.29
N ALA A 1136 -5.43 -23.83 -12.50
CA ALA A 1136 -6.75 -24.27 -12.93
C ALA A 1136 -7.72 -24.23 -11.74
N THR A 1137 -8.73 -23.36 -11.79
CA THR A 1137 -9.73 -23.18 -10.70
C THR A 1137 -11.13 -23.64 -11.10
N GLY A 1138 -11.53 -23.43 -12.35
CA GLY A 1138 -12.75 -23.96 -12.95
C GLY A 1138 -12.51 -25.16 -13.87
N HIS A 1139 -13.57 -25.89 -14.19
CA HIS A 1139 -13.59 -26.89 -15.25
C HIS A 1139 -14.17 -26.28 -16.53
N THR A 1140 -13.87 -26.84 -17.69
CA THR A 1140 -14.43 -26.38 -18.98
C THR A 1140 -15.53 -27.30 -19.46
N LEU A 1141 -16.54 -26.77 -20.16
CA LEU A 1141 -17.47 -27.58 -20.96
C LEU A 1141 -16.73 -28.28 -22.12
N ALA A 1142 -17.41 -29.18 -22.84
CA ALA A 1142 -16.78 -30.07 -23.83
C ALA A 1142 -16.03 -29.35 -24.98
N GLY A 1143 -16.42 -28.12 -25.32
CA GLY A 1143 -15.68 -27.28 -26.27
C GLY A 1143 -14.28 -26.90 -25.78
N GLY A 1144 -14.11 -26.70 -24.47
CA GLY A 1144 -13.05 -25.91 -23.87
C GLY A 1144 -13.47 -24.45 -23.64
N GLU A 1145 -12.52 -23.64 -23.22
CA GLU A 1145 -12.66 -22.18 -23.13
C GLU A 1145 -11.46 -21.50 -23.80
N HIS A 1146 -11.69 -20.43 -24.54
CA HIS A 1146 -10.66 -19.58 -25.10
C HIS A 1146 -10.21 -18.54 -24.07
N TRP A 1147 -8.94 -18.18 -24.10
CA TRP A 1147 -8.39 -17.06 -23.34
C TRP A 1147 -7.46 -16.22 -24.22
N ALA A 1148 -7.22 -14.97 -23.82
CA ALA A 1148 -6.55 -13.98 -24.64
C ALA A 1148 -5.28 -13.43 -23.97
N ILE A 1149 -4.30 -13.13 -24.81
CA ILE A 1149 -3.11 -12.35 -24.44
C ILE A 1149 -2.79 -11.41 -25.59
N LEU A 1150 -2.53 -10.15 -25.27
CA LEU A 1150 -2.06 -9.14 -26.21
C LEU A 1150 -0.69 -8.68 -25.72
N VAL A 1151 0.33 -8.77 -26.58
CA VAL A 1151 1.57 -8.00 -26.36
C VAL A 1151 1.46 -6.71 -27.17
N ARG A 1152 1.67 -5.55 -26.56
CA ARG A 1152 1.63 -4.25 -27.26
C ARG A 1152 2.73 -3.31 -26.81
N ASN A 1153 3.15 -2.41 -27.69
CA ASN A 1153 4.14 -1.39 -27.36
C ASN A 1153 3.45 -0.08 -26.92
N MET A 1154 3.63 0.32 -25.65
CA MET A 1154 3.13 1.57 -25.06
C MET A 1154 3.51 2.87 -25.84
N PHE A 1155 4.48 2.80 -26.75
CA PHE A 1155 4.98 3.92 -27.54
C PHE A 1155 4.68 3.83 -29.05
N LYS A 1156 4.20 2.67 -29.53
CA LYS A 1156 3.89 2.39 -30.93
C LYS A 1156 2.56 1.64 -30.95
N GLU A 1157 1.47 2.39 -31.08
CA GLU A 1157 0.09 1.88 -31.05
C GLU A 1157 -0.17 0.78 -32.08
N GLU A 1158 0.52 0.84 -33.22
CA GLU A 1158 0.47 -0.15 -34.29
C GLU A 1158 1.22 -1.46 -33.94
N GLN A 1159 2.23 -1.41 -33.08
CA GLN A 1159 3.08 -2.57 -32.77
C GLN A 1159 2.41 -3.47 -31.73
N ALA A 1160 1.62 -4.42 -32.23
CA ALA A 1160 0.99 -5.47 -31.46
C ALA A 1160 1.44 -6.88 -31.90
N GLY A 1161 1.44 -7.79 -30.93
CA GLY A 1161 1.64 -9.22 -31.09
C GLY A 1161 0.49 -9.97 -30.42
N ASN A 1162 -0.46 -10.44 -31.24
CA ASN A 1162 -1.55 -11.31 -30.80
C ASN A 1162 -1.25 -12.75 -31.30
N PRO A 1163 -0.93 -13.71 -30.41
CA PRO A 1163 -0.72 -15.11 -30.78
C PRO A 1163 -2.04 -15.88 -31.06
N GLY A 1164 -3.18 -15.19 -31.09
CA GLY A 1164 -4.52 -15.72 -31.26
C GLY A 1164 -5.15 -16.20 -29.95
N LEU A 1165 -6.47 -16.40 -29.98
CA LEU A 1165 -7.21 -17.00 -28.87
C LEU A 1165 -6.72 -18.41 -28.56
N GLN A 1166 -6.50 -18.69 -27.28
CA GLN A 1166 -5.87 -19.93 -26.82
C GLN A 1166 -6.90 -20.86 -26.16
N LEU A 1167 -7.12 -22.04 -26.73
CA LEU A 1167 -8.07 -23.01 -26.19
C LEU A 1167 -7.50 -23.81 -25.02
N ILE A 1168 -8.06 -23.62 -23.82
CA ILE A 1168 -7.85 -24.48 -22.64
C ILE A 1168 -8.96 -25.53 -22.50
N ARG A 1169 -8.62 -26.68 -21.92
CA ARG A 1169 -9.57 -27.72 -21.49
C ARG A 1169 -9.15 -28.25 -20.13
N VAL A 1170 -10.07 -28.26 -19.18
CA VAL A 1170 -9.83 -28.67 -17.78
C VAL A 1170 -10.95 -29.61 -17.35
N SER A 1171 -10.60 -30.83 -16.90
CA SER A 1171 -11.55 -31.79 -16.35
C SER A 1171 -11.90 -31.47 -14.89
N ALA A 1172 -13.14 -31.76 -14.51
CA ALA A 1172 -13.57 -31.75 -13.11
C ALA A 1172 -12.93 -32.91 -12.29
N ASP A 1173 -12.53 -34.00 -12.96
CA ASP A 1173 -11.84 -35.17 -12.39
C ASP A 1173 -10.33 -34.96 -12.20
#